data_AF-A0A1E7L4X7-F1
#
_entry.id   AF-A0A1E7L4X7-F1
#
_cell.length_a   1.000
_cell.length_b   1.000
_cell.length_c   1.000
_cell.angle_alpha   90.00
_cell.angle_beta   90.00
_cell.angle_gamma   90.00
#
_symmetry.space_group_name_H-M   'P 1'
#
loop_
_entity.id
_entity.type
_entity.pdbx_description
1 polymer ?
#
loop_
_entity_poly.entity_id
_entity_poly.type
_entity_poly.pdbx_seq_one_letter_code
_entity_poly.pdbx_strand_id
1 'polypeptide(L)'
;MTTEDAPPGGGSGSQGPSRRSVLHRGGAAGIGALGLSALPGTAVPAAAASAPANATATAAPGGRAADDGAGAPQRIDVRESANLCVALSPDGRHLALDALNVIWLLPAAGGTARRLTDDVQDATRPHWSPDGRSVLFQSYRSGAYDLWSVRPDGSGLRQLTGGPGHDQEPAFSPDGRRIAFTSDRGNAGRIWLLDTATDTTRPLTEGDRQCGTPAWSPDGRRVLYAADGSIEAADIHTGTTERLVEAPEGAVLSAPSLGPDGKRLGYVRTTGPRAELVVDGAVVSGDEDVFAFAPVWLSGSRLLYTADGRIWQRTLPDGEPEDVPFTASVTVARTPYRRRTRDLTSRRPRTVLGVADPVLSPDGRQIAFRALNSLWLLRIGGRPRKIAGDGYFNSAPDWSPDGRSLVYVSDRAGTPNLWTYDVSEGTTRRLTDLPDAQLAPRWSPDGSRIAYQDESGATWVLKVADSSVTKVLTELYQPGRPAWSPDGKTLALAAVKPYSARGTTGHNQILTVDLEDGGIRYQAVSSERSLSTRSGDGPVWTRTGAYVVGMESLAWRVPADRTGRITGAPRKLTDEVTDSLSVSADGGTLLYLSNGRLRTVSTDGGGRPRTVETHLTYRRPAPPRQTVVRAGAVWDGRGAQMRHDADVVVRDGRITQVVPRGSVRGAKVIDASGLSVLPGLIDTHNHWHWRGPQWGDRQGRAWLAYGVTTSRSPSDPAYQMAETREALEAGAKVGPRFLGSGEGMDGMRSNHQVMRPVFSREQLERDLERAFALEYDVVKSYMRLPVAYERHVVERAHAHGIPVTSHYLYPAADTGLDGMEHTGGGNRLGYSRTLSAAAGRTFSDSVELLAASGMWMSTTTLFASELFLDDRSLIEDERTKVLFPPWEYDRLVQKAEDAAGPDKELNHAWTVGDVDMLLRVHRAGGLVVAGTDAALDDIGISIHQNLRAMVKYGFTPREALTTATGNAARALGRRGELGAVAPGHLADLVCVEGDPLRDITAAAAVRRVMVGGIDHSVPELLAPFRASGTRKAMERQESGAGARAAVNRVRSAAPGAEPDGKHYWHRSEWRHQGCCRPR
;
A
#
# COMPACT_ATOMS: atom_id res chain seq x y z
N MET A 1 15.38 33.53 49.30
CA MET A 1 16.30 33.83 50.41
C MET A 1 17.62 33.17 50.10
N THR A 2 18.70 33.95 50.21
CA THR A 2 20.12 33.58 50.35
C THR A 2 20.77 32.84 49.18
N THR A 3 21.48 33.52 48.26
CA THR A 3 22.91 34.01 48.34
C THR A 3 23.90 32.84 48.20
N GLU A 4 25.04 32.88 47.51
CA GLU A 4 25.80 33.84 46.71
C GLU A 4 27.03 33.08 46.16
N ASP A 5 27.77 33.70 45.22
CA ASP A 5 29.22 33.60 44.98
C ASP A 5 29.88 32.48 44.13
N ALA A 6 29.98 32.77 42.82
CA ALA A 6 31.16 33.28 42.06
C ALA A 6 32.55 32.51 42.08
N PRO A 7 33.57 32.91 41.27
CA PRO A 7 34.21 32.16 40.16
C PRO A 7 35.73 31.92 40.45
N PRO A 8 36.76 31.83 39.54
CA PRO A 8 36.85 31.85 38.07
C PRO A 8 37.80 30.79 37.45
N GLY A 9 38.01 30.79 36.13
CA GLY A 9 39.21 30.16 35.55
C GLY A 9 39.15 29.81 34.07
N GLY A 10 39.66 30.70 33.23
CA GLY A 10 39.69 30.55 31.76
C GLY A 10 40.51 29.37 31.23
N GLY A 11 40.33 29.14 29.92
CA GLY A 11 41.50 29.06 29.04
C GLY A 11 41.70 27.77 28.26
N SER A 12 41.15 27.78 27.04
CA SER A 12 41.79 27.35 25.78
C SER A 12 42.43 25.97 25.67
N GLY A 13 41.95 25.17 24.71
CA GLY A 13 42.73 24.04 24.19
C GLY A 13 41.93 23.18 23.24
N SER A 14 42.01 23.50 21.95
CA SER A 14 41.49 22.75 20.82
C SER A 14 41.78 21.24 20.89
N GLN A 15 40.75 20.41 20.70
CA GLN A 15 40.80 19.16 19.95
C GLN A 15 39.35 18.76 19.61
N GLY A 16 39.07 18.52 18.32
CA GLY A 16 37.72 18.22 17.84
C GLY A 16 37.19 16.88 18.36
N PRO A 17 35.86 16.70 18.52
CA PRO A 17 35.34 15.42 18.96
C PRO A 17 35.00 14.52 17.78
N SER A 18 35.65 13.36 17.80
CA SER A 18 35.20 12.13 17.16
C SER A 18 33.78 11.77 17.60
N ARG A 19 33.00 11.21 16.67
CA ARG A 19 31.73 10.51 16.91
C ARG A 19 31.91 9.42 17.97
N ARG A 20 31.49 9.69 19.22
CA ARG A 20 31.08 8.68 20.21
C ARG A 20 30.45 9.37 21.43
N SER A 21 29.41 8.73 21.95
CA SER A 21 28.63 9.01 23.18
C SER A 21 27.41 9.94 23.08
N VAL A 22 26.24 9.33 22.76
CA VAL A 22 25.02 9.42 23.60
C VAL A 22 24.29 8.07 23.47
N LEU A 23 24.75 7.06 24.20
CA LEU A 23 23.98 5.83 24.49
C LEU A 23 24.51 5.29 25.82
N HIS A 24 23.67 5.38 26.86
CA HIS A 24 23.50 4.43 27.96
C HIS A 24 22.91 5.14 29.19
N ARG A 25 21.59 5.04 29.35
CA ARG A 25 21.00 4.46 30.56
C ARG A 25 20.12 3.29 30.14
N GLY A 26 20.77 2.30 29.53
CA GLY A 26 20.30 0.93 29.52
C GLY A 26 20.99 0.22 30.68
N GLY A 27 20.20 -0.30 31.62
CA GLY A 27 20.66 -1.13 32.72
C GLY A 27 19.99 -2.49 32.60
N ALA A 28 20.68 -3.41 31.93
CA ALA A 28 20.42 -4.83 31.96
C ALA A 28 21.07 -5.46 33.20
N ALA A 29 20.50 -6.54 33.72
CA ALA A 29 21.23 -7.55 34.48
C ALA A 29 20.57 -8.95 34.26
N GLY A 30 21.25 -9.82 33.51
CA GLY A 30 21.08 -11.29 33.58
C GLY A 30 21.85 -11.85 34.79
N ILE A 31 22.10 -13.14 35.01
CA ILE A 31 22.22 -14.37 34.21
C ILE A 31 22.22 -15.54 35.24
N GLY A 32 21.84 -16.78 34.87
CA GLY A 32 22.36 -17.98 35.55
C GLY A 32 21.67 -19.29 35.18
N ALA A 33 22.36 -20.20 34.49
CA ALA A 33 21.86 -21.44 33.93
C ALA A 33 22.32 -22.72 34.69
N LEU A 34 21.65 -23.85 34.36
CA LEU A 34 22.05 -25.28 34.43
C LEU A 34 21.87 -26.10 35.73
N GLY A 35 21.24 -27.28 35.57
CA GLY A 35 21.36 -28.42 36.50
C GLY A 35 20.29 -29.52 36.33
N LEU A 36 20.69 -30.71 35.84
CA LEU A 36 19.89 -31.92 35.62
C LEU A 36 19.32 -32.60 36.87
N SER A 37 18.18 -33.30 36.72
CA SER A 37 17.87 -34.68 37.22
C SER A 37 16.36 -34.98 36.98
N ALA A 38 15.95 -35.87 36.08
CA ALA A 38 15.91 -37.34 36.12
C ALA A 38 14.80 -37.99 36.99
N LEU A 39 13.68 -38.35 36.29
CA LEU A 39 12.86 -39.59 36.39
C LEU A 39 11.97 -39.87 37.63
N PRO A 40 10.99 -40.83 37.60
CA PRO A 40 10.23 -41.44 36.48
C PRO A 40 8.70 -41.69 36.76
N GLY A 41 7.98 -42.18 35.74
CA GLY A 41 6.81 -43.08 35.87
C GLY A 41 5.44 -42.41 35.62
N THR A 42 4.53 -42.93 34.80
CA THR A 42 4.27 -44.31 34.36
C THR A 42 3.52 -44.34 33.02
N ALA A 43 3.63 -45.49 32.35
CA ALA A 43 3.23 -45.81 30.99
C ALA A 43 1.78 -46.35 30.90
N VAL A 44 1.01 -46.01 29.84
CA VAL A 44 0.55 -46.90 28.72
C VAL A 44 -0.71 -47.75 29.05
N PRO A 45 -1.64 -48.13 28.11
CA PRO A 45 -1.45 -48.29 26.66
C PRO A 45 -2.50 -47.74 25.68
N ALA A 46 -2.05 -47.82 24.42
CA ALA A 46 -2.72 -47.66 23.14
C ALA A 46 -3.83 -48.69 22.83
N ALA A 47 -4.67 -48.34 21.86
CA ALA A 47 -5.28 -49.30 20.94
C ALA A 47 -5.19 -48.77 19.51
N ALA A 48 -4.51 -49.56 18.67
CA ALA A 48 -4.38 -49.39 17.23
C ALA A 48 -5.48 -50.17 16.50
N ALA A 49 -5.84 -49.71 15.31
CA ALA A 49 -6.47 -50.56 14.29
C ALA A 49 -5.88 -50.24 12.91
N SER A 50 -5.01 -51.15 12.46
CA SER A 50 -4.70 -51.48 11.05
C SER A 50 -5.96 -52.07 10.36
N ALA A 51 -6.20 -52.13 9.04
CA ALA A 51 -5.41 -52.15 7.79
C ALA A 51 -6.44 -51.98 6.62
N PRO A 52 -6.15 -52.24 5.31
CA PRO A 52 -4.87 -52.41 4.61
C PRO A 52 -4.73 -51.55 3.33
N ALA A 53 -3.52 -51.55 2.80
CA ALA A 53 -3.19 -51.13 1.45
C ALA A 53 -3.63 -52.16 0.40
N ASN A 54 -4.15 -51.69 -0.73
CA ASN A 54 -4.03 -52.36 -2.02
C ASN A 54 -3.77 -51.31 -3.10
N ALA A 55 -2.61 -51.42 -3.74
CA ALA A 55 -2.26 -50.69 -4.94
C ALA A 55 -2.77 -51.45 -6.16
N THR A 56 -3.34 -50.76 -7.16
CA THR A 56 -2.92 -50.83 -8.57
C THR A 56 -3.82 -49.96 -9.47
N ALA A 57 -3.16 -49.38 -10.48
CA ALA A 57 -3.68 -48.97 -11.78
C ALA A 57 -4.53 -47.68 -11.89
N THR A 58 -3.81 -46.59 -12.20
CA THR A 58 -4.02 -45.76 -13.39
C THR A 58 -5.46 -45.49 -13.85
N ALA A 59 -5.98 -44.33 -13.45
CA ALA A 59 -6.83 -43.51 -14.31
C ALA A 59 -6.42 -42.05 -14.12
N ALA A 60 -5.78 -41.48 -15.14
CA ALA A 60 -5.52 -40.06 -15.20
C ALA A 60 -6.85 -39.30 -15.09
N PRO A 61 -7.00 -38.29 -14.22
CA PRO A 61 -8.06 -37.33 -14.42
C PRO A 61 -7.59 -36.46 -15.59
N GLY A 62 -8.04 -36.85 -16.79
CA GLY A 62 -8.25 -35.91 -17.88
C GLY A 62 -9.30 -34.89 -17.43
N GLY A 63 -8.88 -33.96 -16.57
CA GLY A 63 -9.68 -32.82 -16.16
C GLY A 63 -9.81 -31.89 -17.34
N ARG A 64 -10.95 -31.99 -18.04
CA ARG A 64 -11.47 -30.94 -18.90
C ARG A 64 -11.25 -29.60 -18.22
N ALA A 65 -10.70 -28.65 -18.97
CA ALA A 65 -10.56 -27.26 -18.55
C ALA A 65 -11.92 -26.78 -18.02
N ALA A 66 -11.98 -26.47 -16.72
CA ALA A 66 -12.98 -25.56 -16.24
C ALA A 66 -12.64 -24.21 -16.88
N ASP A 67 -13.36 -23.87 -17.94
CA ASP A 67 -13.61 -22.48 -18.29
C ASP A 67 -14.07 -21.75 -17.02
N ASP A 68 -13.73 -20.45 -16.92
CA ASP A 68 -14.22 -19.52 -15.89
C ASP A 68 -15.73 -19.25 -16.08
N GLY A 69 -16.54 -20.32 -16.16
CA GLY A 69 -17.99 -20.28 -16.30
C GLY A 69 -18.64 -19.88 -14.98
N ALA A 70 -19.85 -19.34 -15.08
CA ALA A 70 -20.70 -19.06 -13.92
C ALA A 70 -20.79 -20.31 -13.04
N GLY A 71 -20.22 -20.26 -11.84
CA GLY A 71 -20.62 -21.18 -10.78
C GLY A 71 -22.07 -20.88 -10.44
N ALA A 72 -22.88 -21.92 -10.22
CA ALA A 72 -24.18 -21.72 -9.58
C ALA A 72 -23.94 -20.98 -8.25
N PRO A 73 -24.81 -20.03 -7.86
CA PRO A 73 -24.70 -19.36 -6.57
C PRO A 73 -24.45 -20.37 -5.44
N GLN A 74 -23.34 -20.20 -4.73
CA GLN A 74 -22.94 -21.09 -3.65
C GLN A 74 -23.36 -20.49 -2.32
N ARG A 75 -24.18 -21.23 -1.57
CA ARG A 75 -24.51 -20.88 -0.19
C ARG A 75 -23.35 -21.26 0.72
N ILE A 76 -22.87 -20.31 1.51
CA ILE A 76 -21.84 -20.49 2.53
C ILE A 76 -22.48 -20.24 3.88
N ASP A 77 -22.33 -21.22 4.77
CA ASP A 77 -22.84 -21.16 6.13
C ASP A 77 -21.69 -20.84 7.09
N VAL A 78 -21.55 -19.56 7.43
CA VAL A 78 -20.50 -19.08 8.32
C VAL A 78 -20.81 -19.48 9.76
N ARG A 79 -19.84 -20.14 10.39
CA ARG A 79 -19.88 -20.59 11.81
C ARG A 79 -18.70 -20.08 12.63
N GLU A 80 -17.68 -19.55 11.97
CA GLU A 80 -16.53 -18.92 12.59
C GLU A 80 -16.23 -17.63 11.84
N SER A 81 -15.89 -16.53 12.52
CA SER A 81 -15.48 -15.29 11.84
C SER A 81 -14.49 -14.46 12.64
N ALA A 82 -13.47 -13.90 11.97
CA ALA A 82 -12.48 -13.07 12.64
C ALA A 82 -13.10 -11.76 13.14
N ASN A 83 -12.76 -11.38 14.37
CA ASN A 83 -13.11 -10.08 14.97
C ASN A 83 -14.62 -9.77 14.86
N LEU A 84 -15.48 -10.74 15.20
CA LEU A 84 -16.93 -10.55 15.30
C LEU A 84 -17.31 -9.90 16.64
N CYS A 85 -18.27 -8.97 16.61
CA CYS A 85 -18.80 -8.28 17.78
C CYS A 85 -20.24 -8.75 18.07
N VAL A 86 -20.62 -8.85 19.35
CA VAL A 86 -21.97 -9.26 19.79
C VAL A 86 -22.58 -8.28 20.79
N ALA A 87 -23.90 -8.17 20.79
CA ALA A 87 -24.68 -7.42 21.77
C ALA A 87 -25.98 -8.17 22.14
N LEU A 88 -26.30 -8.25 23.43
CA LEU A 88 -27.50 -8.92 23.94
C LEU A 88 -28.72 -7.99 23.93
N SER A 89 -29.88 -8.52 23.53
CA SER A 89 -31.14 -7.82 23.65
C SER A 89 -31.54 -7.65 25.12
N PRO A 90 -32.26 -6.58 25.51
CA PRO A 90 -32.61 -6.33 26.91
C PRO A 90 -33.45 -7.43 27.56
N ASP A 91 -34.22 -8.19 26.77
CA ASP A 91 -35.01 -9.34 27.23
C ASP A 91 -34.20 -10.64 27.34
N GLY A 92 -32.91 -10.62 26.99
CA GLY A 92 -32.00 -11.76 27.02
C GLY A 92 -32.28 -12.84 25.96
N ARG A 93 -33.15 -12.58 24.98
CA ARG A 93 -33.60 -13.61 24.02
C ARG A 93 -32.81 -13.67 22.73
N HIS A 94 -32.16 -12.58 22.34
CA HIS A 94 -31.45 -12.46 21.07
C HIS A 94 -30.09 -11.80 21.24
N LEU A 95 -29.17 -12.18 20.36
CA LEU A 95 -27.90 -11.51 20.13
C LEU A 95 -27.98 -10.79 18.79
N ALA A 96 -27.56 -9.52 18.75
CA ALA A 96 -27.16 -8.87 17.53
C ALA A 96 -25.65 -9.11 17.35
N LEU A 97 -25.23 -9.66 16.21
CA LEU A 97 -23.81 -9.86 15.91
C LEU A 97 -23.44 -9.24 14.57
N ASP A 98 -22.18 -8.81 14.43
CA ASP A 98 -21.61 -8.48 13.14
C ASP A 98 -20.77 -9.63 12.57
N ALA A 99 -21.15 -10.11 11.39
CA ALA A 99 -20.37 -11.11 10.66
C ALA A 99 -20.41 -10.71 9.19
N LEU A 100 -19.25 -10.73 8.53
CA LEU A 100 -19.12 -10.30 7.14
C LEU A 100 -19.63 -8.87 6.87
N ASN A 101 -19.38 -7.92 7.78
CA ASN A 101 -19.85 -6.52 7.69
C ASN A 101 -21.38 -6.36 7.54
N VAL A 102 -22.12 -7.33 8.06
CA VAL A 102 -23.58 -7.39 8.10
C VAL A 102 -24.01 -7.63 9.55
N ILE A 103 -25.10 -6.98 9.98
CA ILE A 103 -25.73 -7.26 11.26
C ILE A 103 -26.71 -8.42 11.11
N TRP A 104 -26.61 -9.38 12.04
CA TRP A 104 -27.46 -10.55 12.15
C TRP A 104 -28.12 -10.60 13.52
N LEU A 105 -29.30 -11.22 13.59
CA LEU A 105 -30.02 -11.50 14.82
C LEU A 105 -30.05 -13.02 15.08
N LEU A 106 -29.43 -13.43 16.17
CA LEU A 106 -29.26 -14.82 16.59
C LEU A 106 -30.05 -15.07 17.88
N PRO A 107 -30.72 -16.22 18.08
CA PRO A 107 -31.25 -16.57 19.40
C PRO A 107 -30.13 -16.62 20.45
N ALA A 108 -30.36 -16.15 21.68
CA ALA A 108 -29.30 -16.10 22.70
C ALA A 108 -28.74 -17.47 23.09
N ALA A 109 -29.49 -18.55 22.84
CA ALA A 109 -29.04 -19.94 23.01
C ALA A 109 -28.24 -20.48 21.81
N GLY A 110 -28.00 -19.69 20.78
CA GLY A 110 -27.34 -20.09 19.53
C GLY A 110 -28.30 -20.62 18.46
N GLY A 111 -27.74 -21.07 17.34
CA GLY A 111 -28.46 -21.63 16.19
C GLY A 111 -28.31 -20.80 14.92
N THR A 112 -29.40 -20.67 14.14
CA THR A 112 -29.39 -19.95 12.86
C THR A 112 -29.66 -18.46 13.06
N ALA A 113 -28.80 -17.61 12.52
CA ALA A 113 -28.95 -16.17 12.56
C ALA A 113 -29.83 -15.66 11.40
N ARG A 114 -30.71 -14.72 11.69
CA ARG A 114 -31.50 -13.98 10.70
C ARG A 114 -30.79 -12.70 10.30
N ARG A 115 -30.66 -12.47 9.01
CA ARG A 115 -30.09 -11.24 8.46
C ARG A 115 -30.92 -9.99 8.85
N LEU A 116 -30.25 -8.91 9.26
CA LEU A 116 -30.89 -7.63 9.62
C LEU A 116 -30.53 -6.49 8.66
N THR A 117 -29.27 -6.37 8.25
CA THR A 117 -28.81 -5.36 7.27
C THR A 117 -28.39 -6.00 5.95
N ASP A 118 -28.36 -5.24 4.86
CA ASP A 118 -27.87 -5.71 3.56
C ASP A 118 -26.33 -5.61 3.41
N ASP A 119 -25.78 -6.02 2.25
CA ASP A 119 -24.34 -6.07 1.96
C ASP A 119 -23.73 -4.70 1.65
N VAL A 120 -24.52 -3.79 1.05
CA VAL A 120 -24.03 -2.46 0.68
C VAL A 120 -24.01 -1.50 1.86
N GLN A 121 -24.68 -1.90 2.93
CA GLN A 121 -24.84 -1.16 4.16
C GLN A 121 -23.60 -1.15 5.06
N ASP A 122 -22.62 -2.06 4.87
CA ASP A 122 -21.33 -2.08 5.57
C ASP A 122 -21.46 -1.80 7.08
N ALA A 123 -22.31 -2.60 7.75
CA ALA A 123 -22.78 -2.35 9.11
C ALA A 123 -22.03 -3.21 10.13
N THR A 124 -21.51 -2.58 11.19
CA THR A 124 -20.69 -3.24 12.22
C THR A 124 -20.95 -2.64 13.61
N ARG A 125 -20.44 -3.30 14.66
CA ARG A 125 -20.54 -2.91 16.07
C ARG A 125 -21.98 -2.64 16.53
N PRO A 126 -22.84 -3.68 16.55
CA PRO A 126 -24.23 -3.51 16.96
C PRO A 126 -24.36 -3.24 18.46
N HIS A 127 -25.37 -2.48 18.85
CA HIS A 127 -25.79 -2.28 20.23
C HIS A 127 -27.32 -2.17 20.30
N TRP A 128 -27.96 -2.83 21.25
CA TRP A 128 -29.42 -2.74 21.43
C TRP A 128 -29.85 -1.47 22.14
N SER A 129 -31.00 -0.91 21.75
CA SER A 129 -31.68 0.07 22.60
C SER A 129 -32.18 -0.61 23.88
N PRO A 130 -32.21 0.09 25.04
CA PRO A 130 -32.66 -0.51 26.30
C PRO A 130 -34.13 -0.96 26.30
N ASP A 131 -34.95 -0.39 25.43
CA ASP A 131 -36.35 -0.78 25.22
C ASP A 131 -36.53 -1.94 24.20
N GLY A 132 -35.44 -2.41 23.59
CA GLY A 132 -35.43 -3.48 22.60
C GLY A 132 -36.05 -3.12 21.24
N ARG A 133 -36.39 -1.84 21.00
CA ARG A 133 -37.08 -1.40 19.79
C ARG A 133 -36.16 -1.09 18.61
N SER A 134 -34.86 -0.95 18.84
CA SER A 134 -33.89 -0.71 17.78
C SER A 134 -32.52 -1.32 18.06
N VAL A 135 -31.77 -1.52 16.98
CA VAL A 135 -30.35 -1.90 16.97
C VAL A 135 -29.59 -0.73 16.35
N LEU A 136 -28.64 -0.19 17.12
CA LEU A 136 -27.68 0.84 16.74
C LEU A 136 -26.42 0.17 16.19
N PHE A 137 -25.78 0.78 15.20
CA PHE A 137 -24.55 0.29 14.60
C PHE A 137 -23.79 1.43 13.91
N GLN A 138 -22.52 1.20 13.57
CA GLN A 138 -21.74 2.11 12.73
C GLN A 138 -21.77 1.65 11.27
N SER A 139 -21.73 2.58 10.32
CA SER A 139 -21.67 2.28 8.89
C SER A 139 -20.88 3.30 8.10
N TYR A 140 -20.11 2.83 7.11
CA TYR A 140 -19.33 3.67 6.19
C TYR A 140 -20.09 4.10 4.92
N ARG A 141 -21.39 3.78 4.79
CA ARG A 141 -22.13 3.91 3.52
C ARG A 141 -22.20 5.34 2.96
N SER A 142 -22.00 6.36 3.80
CA SER A 142 -21.98 7.79 3.45
C SER A 142 -20.58 8.31 3.08
N GLY A 143 -19.54 7.46 3.13
CA GLY A 143 -18.13 7.84 2.87
C GLY A 143 -17.36 8.29 4.11
N ALA A 144 -18.00 8.31 5.27
CA ALA A 144 -17.40 8.35 6.60
C ALA A 144 -18.17 7.39 7.50
N TYR A 145 -17.59 6.97 8.63
CA TYR A 145 -18.37 6.24 9.62
C TYR A 145 -19.38 7.17 10.29
N ASP A 146 -20.65 6.81 10.17
CA ASP A 146 -21.77 7.44 10.85
C ASP A 146 -22.53 6.41 11.69
N LEU A 147 -23.32 6.91 12.64
CA LEU A 147 -24.18 6.08 13.49
C LEU A 147 -25.55 5.91 12.83
N TRP A 148 -26.07 4.70 12.85
CA TRP A 148 -27.34 4.32 12.25
C TRP A 148 -28.14 3.45 13.21
N SER A 149 -29.46 3.51 13.12
CA SER A 149 -30.37 2.65 13.85
C SER A 149 -31.35 1.97 12.91
N VAL A 150 -31.77 0.75 13.25
CA VAL A 150 -32.79 -0.02 12.53
C VAL A 150 -33.67 -0.77 13.53
N ARG A 151 -34.94 -1.01 13.21
CA ARG A 151 -35.78 -1.87 14.04
C ARG A 151 -35.36 -3.34 13.87
N PRO A 152 -35.60 -4.22 14.86
CA PRO A 152 -35.26 -5.64 14.76
C PRO A 152 -35.95 -6.37 13.60
N ASP A 153 -37.06 -5.85 13.07
CA ASP A 153 -37.74 -6.38 11.88
C ASP A 153 -37.08 -5.94 10.55
N GLY A 154 -36.06 -5.09 10.60
CA GLY A 154 -35.36 -4.53 9.44
C GLY A 154 -35.96 -3.22 8.91
N SER A 155 -37.09 -2.76 9.45
CA SER A 155 -37.72 -1.50 9.07
C SER A 155 -37.11 -0.29 9.79
N GLY A 156 -37.43 0.91 9.30
CA GLY A 156 -37.12 2.15 10.03
C GLY A 156 -35.64 2.48 10.14
N LEU A 157 -34.84 2.07 9.15
CA LEU A 157 -33.43 2.47 9.04
C LEU A 157 -33.32 4.00 9.09
N ARG A 158 -32.55 4.53 10.04
CA ARG A 158 -32.35 5.97 10.28
C ARG A 158 -30.89 6.27 10.55
N GLN A 159 -30.36 7.28 9.85
CA GLN A 159 -29.06 7.89 10.14
C GLN A 159 -29.18 8.84 11.35
N LEU A 160 -28.24 8.75 12.29
CA LEU A 160 -28.24 9.52 13.54
C LEU A 160 -27.12 10.57 13.58
N THR A 161 -25.99 10.30 12.93
CA THR A 161 -24.89 11.27 12.80
C THR A 161 -24.47 11.46 11.35
N GLY A 162 -23.74 12.53 11.08
CA GLY A 162 -23.25 12.88 9.76
C GLY A 162 -22.01 13.77 9.80
N GLY A 163 -21.45 14.00 8.62
CA GLY A 163 -20.34 14.92 8.42
C GLY A 163 -19.01 14.21 8.19
N PRO A 164 -17.90 14.96 8.24
CA PRO A 164 -16.62 14.43 7.78
C PRO A 164 -15.93 13.51 8.79
N GLY A 165 -16.27 13.59 10.08
CA GLY A 165 -15.69 12.79 11.16
C GLY A 165 -16.04 11.30 11.09
N HIS A 166 -15.22 10.44 11.66
CA HIS A 166 -15.54 9.01 11.83
C HIS A 166 -16.18 8.77 13.19
N ASP A 167 -17.50 8.65 13.20
CA ASP A 167 -18.32 8.31 14.36
C ASP A 167 -18.51 6.81 14.46
N GLN A 168 -17.90 6.23 15.49
CA GLN A 168 -17.72 4.79 15.61
C GLN A 168 -17.99 4.32 17.03
N GLU A 169 -18.07 3.00 17.17
CA GLU A 169 -18.10 2.32 18.47
C GLU A 169 -19.27 2.78 19.36
N PRO A 170 -20.51 2.79 18.85
CA PRO A 170 -21.63 3.41 19.57
C PRO A 170 -22.16 2.54 20.71
N ALA A 171 -22.61 3.18 21.79
CA ALA A 171 -23.24 2.54 22.94
C ALA A 171 -24.41 3.38 23.48
N PHE A 172 -25.58 2.76 23.65
CA PHE A 172 -26.74 3.41 24.29
C PHE A 172 -26.55 3.57 25.79
N SER A 173 -27.02 4.70 26.35
CA SER A 173 -27.19 4.85 27.78
C SER A 173 -28.27 3.88 28.30
N PRO A 174 -28.23 3.45 29.58
CA PRO A 174 -29.23 2.54 30.14
C PRO A 174 -30.67 3.06 30.08
N ASP A 175 -30.86 4.38 30.08
CA ASP A 175 -32.17 5.04 29.95
C ASP A 175 -32.60 5.29 28.49
N GLY A 176 -31.73 4.98 27.52
CA GLY A 176 -31.96 5.15 26.09
C GLY A 176 -31.96 6.61 25.61
N ARG A 177 -31.70 7.58 26.50
CA ARG A 177 -31.77 9.01 26.14
C ARG A 177 -30.52 9.51 25.43
N ARG A 178 -29.41 8.81 25.56
CA ARG A 178 -28.11 9.21 25.00
C ARG A 178 -27.40 8.05 24.32
N ILE A 179 -26.50 8.40 23.41
CA ILE A 179 -25.54 7.48 22.79
C ILE A 179 -24.14 8.03 23.03
N ALA A 180 -23.25 7.21 23.58
CA ALA A 180 -21.82 7.47 23.62
C ALA A 180 -21.16 6.87 22.39
N PHE A 181 -20.18 7.57 21.80
CA PHE A 181 -19.46 7.11 20.62
C PHE A 181 -18.08 7.76 20.54
N THR A 182 -17.19 7.14 19.79
CA THR A 182 -15.87 7.70 19.47
C THR A 182 -15.98 8.52 18.19
N SER A 183 -15.45 9.74 18.21
CA SER A 183 -15.35 10.59 17.02
C SER A 183 -13.95 11.16 16.89
N ASP A 184 -13.45 11.20 15.67
CA ASP A 184 -12.14 11.79 15.37
C ASP A 184 -12.19 13.29 14.99
N ARG A 185 -13.37 13.91 15.17
CA ARG A 185 -13.55 15.36 15.04
C ARG A 185 -12.67 16.11 16.02
N GLY A 186 -11.98 17.15 15.53
CA GLY A 186 -11.14 18.00 16.37
C GLY A 186 -9.73 17.45 16.62
N ASN A 187 -9.19 16.68 15.67
CA ASN A 187 -7.79 16.21 15.59
C ASN A 187 -7.39 15.06 16.53
N ALA A 188 -8.28 14.54 17.39
CA ALA A 188 -8.03 13.36 18.21
C ALA A 188 -9.29 12.50 18.30
N GLY A 189 -9.13 11.19 18.51
CA GLY A 189 -10.23 10.32 18.91
C GLY A 189 -10.74 10.72 20.29
N ARG A 190 -11.98 11.20 20.36
CA ARG A 190 -12.63 11.64 21.61
C ARG A 190 -13.94 10.91 21.81
N ILE A 191 -14.39 10.84 23.05
CA ILE A 191 -15.73 10.36 23.39
C ILE A 191 -16.72 11.52 23.25
N TRP A 192 -17.80 11.27 22.52
CA TRP A 192 -18.90 12.19 22.27
C TRP A 192 -20.21 11.59 22.77
N LEU A 193 -21.15 12.47 23.09
CA LEU A 193 -22.50 12.14 23.49
C LEU A 193 -23.49 12.72 22.47
N LEU A 194 -24.38 11.89 21.97
CA LEU A 194 -25.54 12.24 21.17
C LEU A 194 -26.79 12.18 22.06
N ASP A 195 -27.60 13.24 22.08
CA ASP A 195 -28.93 13.23 22.67
C ASP A 195 -29.95 12.67 21.64
N THR A 196 -30.67 11.63 22.00
CA THR A 196 -31.57 10.90 21.09
C THR A 196 -32.89 11.61 20.80
N ALA A 197 -33.26 12.61 21.61
CA ALA A 197 -34.49 13.37 21.43
C ALA A 197 -34.26 14.58 20.51
N THR A 198 -33.08 15.20 20.59
CA THR A 198 -32.74 16.42 19.85
C THR A 198 -31.78 16.19 18.68
N ASP A 199 -31.19 15.00 18.57
CA ASP A 199 -30.10 14.65 17.66
C ASP A 199 -28.85 15.55 17.80
N THR A 200 -28.65 16.19 18.96
CA THR A 200 -27.50 17.08 19.19
C THR A 200 -26.31 16.33 19.80
N THR A 201 -25.11 16.58 19.28
CA THR A 201 -23.86 15.99 19.77
C THR A 201 -23.01 16.98 20.58
N ARG A 202 -22.35 16.51 21.63
CA ARG A 202 -21.32 17.26 22.37
C ARG A 202 -20.14 16.37 22.76
N PRO A 203 -18.91 16.91 22.91
CA PRO A 203 -17.81 16.13 23.46
C PRO A 203 -18.06 15.84 24.94
N LEU A 204 -17.61 14.67 25.39
CA LEU A 204 -17.51 14.30 26.81
C LEU A 204 -16.06 14.42 27.30
N THR A 205 -15.11 14.02 26.46
CA THR A 205 -13.67 14.15 26.72
C THR A 205 -13.07 15.27 25.88
N GLU A 206 -12.07 15.97 26.41
CA GLU A 206 -11.32 17.03 25.74
C GLU A 206 -9.81 16.70 25.68
N GLY A 207 -9.03 17.50 24.96
CA GLY A 207 -7.58 17.31 24.80
C GLY A 207 -7.18 16.39 23.63
N ASP A 208 -5.89 16.03 23.58
CA ASP A 208 -5.28 15.39 22.40
C ASP A 208 -5.05 13.87 22.56
N ARG A 209 -5.45 13.31 23.72
CA ARG A 209 -5.38 11.86 24.02
C ARG A 209 -6.30 11.06 23.11
N GLN A 210 -5.87 9.87 22.70
CA GLN A 210 -6.70 8.99 21.88
C GLN A 210 -7.62 8.18 22.77
N CYS A 211 -8.91 8.53 22.75
CA CYS A 211 -9.96 7.83 23.47
C CYS A 211 -10.79 6.96 22.53
N GLY A 212 -11.21 5.78 22.98
CA GLY A 212 -12.04 4.87 22.20
C GLY A 212 -12.79 3.84 23.03
N THR A 213 -13.59 3.02 22.34
CA THR A 213 -14.41 1.91 22.87
C THR A 213 -15.25 2.31 24.09
N PRO A 214 -16.19 3.27 23.97
CA PRO A 214 -16.98 3.72 25.10
C PRO A 214 -18.00 2.67 25.58
N ALA A 215 -18.21 2.60 26.89
CA ALA A 215 -19.25 1.79 27.53
C ALA A 215 -19.89 2.54 28.70
N TRP A 216 -21.19 2.35 28.94
CA TRP A 216 -21.90 3.04 30.02
C TRP A 216 -21.78 2.30 31.36
N SER A 217 -21.73 3.07 32.45
CA SER A 217 -22.02 2.51 33.77
C SER A 217 -23.50 2.12 33.88
N PRO A 218 -23.87 1.09 34.67
CA PRO A 218 -25.26 0.63 34.79
C PRO A 218 -26.24 1.70 35.28
N ASP A 219 -25.76 2.67 36.08
CA ASP A 219 -26.54 3.80 36.59
C ASP A 219 -26.69 4.96 35.58
N GLY A 220 -26.03 4.87 34.42
CA GLY A 220 -26.05 5.88 33.36
C GLY A 220 -25.31 7.19 33.70
N ARG A 221 -24.54 7.24 34.80
CA ARG A 221 -23.83 8.46 35.24
C ARG A 221 -22.43 8.62 34.68
N ARG A 222 -21.79 7.52 34.28
CA ARG A 222 -20.41 7.52 33.78
C ARG A 222 -20.29 6.80 32.45
N VAL A 223 -19.32 7.22 31.65
CA VAL A 223 -18.88 6.51 30.44
C VAL A 223 -17.44 6.05 30.65
N LEU A 224 -17.21 4.75 30.57
CA LEU A 224 -15.89 4.13 30.54
C LEU A 224 -15.34 4.16 29.12
N TYR A 225 -14.03 4.30 28.97
CA TYR A 225 -13.36 4.28 27.67
C TYR A 225 -11.88 3.89 27.83
N ALA A 226 -11.28 3.42 26.75
CA ALA A 226 -9.84 3.26 26.67
C ALA A 226 -9.19 4.58 26.26
N ALA A 227 -8.10 4.99 26.91
CA ALA A 227 -7.34 6.18 26.56
C ALA A 227 -5.83 5.99 26.77
N ASP A 228 -5.03 6.12 25.71
CA ASP A 228 -3.56 6.04 25.72
C ASP A 228 -2.97 5.03 26.72
N GLY A 229 -3.29 3.73 26.56
CA GLY A 229 -2.78 2.69 27.46
C GLY A 229 -3.45 2.62 28.84
N SER A 230 -4.65 3.19 29.01
CA SER A 230 -5.42 3.09 30.27
C SER A 230 -6.90 2.86 30.01
N ILE A 231 -7.62 2.39 31.02
CA ILE A 231 -9.09 2.44 31.08
C ILE A 231 -9.49 3.54 32.07
N GLU A 232 -10.34 4.46 31.61
CA GLU A 232 -10.81 5.61 32.38
C GLU A 232 -12.34 5.69 32.38
N ALA A 233 -12.91 6.47 33.29
CA ALA A 233 -14.33 6.77 33.36
C ALA A 233 -14.56 8.28 33.48
N ALA A 234 -15.48 8.82 32.68
CA ALA A 234 -15.90 10.22 32.75
C ALA A 234 -17.34 10.35 33.28
N ASP A 235 -17.57 11.24 34.25
CA ASP A 235 -18.91 11.63 34.66
C ASP A 235 -19.59 12.48 33.57
N ILE A 236 -20.82 12.14 33.20
CA ILE A 236 -21.51 12.77 32.07
C ILE A 236 -22.00 14.20 32.35
N HIS A 237 -22.09 14.59 33.62
CA HIS A 237 -22.60 15.90 34.05
C HIS A 237 -21.45 16.86 34.34
N THR A 238 -20.41 16.41 35.03
CA THR A 238 -19.27 17.25 35.42
C THR A 238 -18.12 17.19 34.42
N GLY A 239 -18.02 16.12 33.61
CA GLY A 239 -16.87 15.86 32.74
C GLY A 239 -15.62 15.40 33.49
N THR A 240 -15.71 15.19 34.82
CA THR A 240 -14.57 14.74 35.62
C THR A 240 -14.18 13.32 35.23
N THR A 241 -12.88 13.10 35.02
CA THR A 241 -12.33 11.80 34.64
C THR A 241 -11.61 11.13 35.80
N GLU A 242 -11.76 9.81 35.89
CA GLU A 242 -11.09 8.93 36.85
C GLU A 242 -10.38 7.82 36.06
N ARG A 243 -9.11 7.54 36.40
CA ARG A 243 -8.40 6.39 35.85
C ARG A 243 -8.70 5.16 36.67
N LEU A 244 -9.18 4.11 36.01
CA LEU A 244 -9.54 2.83 36.64
C LEU A 244 -8.41 1.81 36.56
N VAL A 245 -7.75 1.71 35.41
CA VAL A 245 -6.67 0.72 35.14
C VAL A 245 -5.60 1.35 34.26
N GLU A 246 -4.34 1.08 34.56
CA GLU A 246 -3.19 1.39 33.70
C GLU A 246 -2.72 0.10 33.01
N ALA A 247 -2.33 0.19 31.73
CA ALA A 247 -1.74 -0.94 31.02
C ALA A 247 -0.37 -1.29 31.62
N PRO A 248 -0.05 -2.60 31.77
CA PRO A 248 1.33 -3.04 31.88
C PRO A 248 2.18 -2.54 30.70
N GLU A 249 3.50 -2.44 30.90
CA GLU A 249 4.42 -2.08 29.81
C GLU A 249 4.27 -3.04 28.61
N GLY A 250 4.18 -2.47 27.40
CA GLY A 250 3.98 -3.23 26.16
C GLY A 250 2.56 -3.77 25.94
N ALA A 251 1.61 -3.48 26.83
CA ALA A 251 0.22 -3.88 26.69
C ALA A 251 -0.70 -2.74 26.20
N VAL A 252 -1.76 -3.11 25.49
CA VAL A 252 -2.86 -2.21 25.11
C VAL A 252 -4.15 -2.71 25.76
N LEU A 253 -4.88 -1.81 26.41
CA LEU A 253 -6.19 -2.08 26.98
C LEU A 253 -7.29 -1.55 26.07
N SER A 254 -8.36 -2.32 25.90
CA SER A 254 -9.49 -1.93 25.05
C SER A 254 -10.81 -2.49 25.57
N ALA A 255 -11.90 -1.95 25.06
CA ALA A 255 -13.25 -2.48 25.19
C ALA A 255 -13.69 -2.76 26.65
N PRO A 256 -13.66 -1.74 27.53
CA PRO A 256 -14.11 -1.88 28.91
C PRO A 256 -15.62 -2.12 29.01
N SER A 257 -16.06 -2.78 30.09
CA SER A 257 -17.48 -2.90 30.48
C SER A 257 -17.61 -3.07 32.00
N LEU A 258 -18.74 -2.65 32.57
CA LEU A 258 -19.07 -2.90 33.97
C LEU A 258 -20.15 -3.96 34.11
N GLY A 259 -20.01 -4.80 35.13
CA GLY A 259 -21.06 -5.73 35.54
C GLY A 259 -22.34 -5.02 36.00
N PRO A 260 -23.48 -5.72 36.08
CA PRO A 260 -24.79 -5.10 36.35
C PRO A 260 -24.87 -4.38 37.70
N ASP A 261 -24.03 -4.74 38.67
CA ASP A 261 -23.92 -4.11 39.98
C ASP A 261 -22.97 -2.89 40.00
N GLY A 262 -22.30 -2.61 38.89
CA GLY A 262 -21.32 -1.54 38.73
C GLY A 262 -19.99 -1.77 39.45
N LYS A 263 -19.72 -2.99 39.95
CA LYS A 263 -18.53 -3.28 40.76
C LYS A 263 -17.41 -3.98 40.01
N ARG A 264 -17.77 -4.88 39.09
CA ARG A 264 -16.78 -5.67 38.32
C ARG A 264 -16.45 -4.98 37.01
N LEU A 265 -15.17 -4.81 36.72
CA LEU A 265 -14.66 -4.23 35.47
C LEU A 265 -14.07 -5.33 34.59
N GLY A 266 -14.67 -5.53 33.42
CA GLY A 266 -14.15 -6.38 32.35
C GLY A 266 -13.50 -5.56 31.24
N TYR A 267 -12.38 -6.02 30.68
CA TYR A 267 -11.71 -5.41 29.52
C TYR A 267 -10.86 -6.43 28.77
N VAL A 268 -10.43 -6.08 27.56
CA VAL A 268 -9.48 -6.88 26.77
C VAL A 268 -8.08 -6.30 26.89
N ARG A 269 -7.11 -7.14 27.21
CA ARG A 269 -5.68 -6.79 27.24
C ARG A 269 -4.97 -7.48 26.09
N THR A 270 -4.24 -6.73 25.27
CA THR A 270 -3.37 -7.27 24.23
C THR A 270 -1.91 -7.02 24.59
N THR A 271 -1.06 -8.04 24.53
CA THR A 271 0.39 -7.94 24.77
C THR A 271 1.13 -8.83 23.78
N GLY A 272 1.90 -8.22 22.87
CA GLY A 272 2.47 -8.94 21.73
C GLY A 272 1.39 -9.71 20.97
N PRO A 273 1.57 -11.02 20.69
CA PRO A 273 0.60 -11.83 19.95
C PRO A 273 -0.54 -12.42 20.81
N ARG A 274 -0.73 -11.98 22.06
CA ARG A 274 -1.76 -12.50 22.96
C ARG A 274 -2.83 -11.46 23.24
N ALA A 275 -4.10 -11.87 23.14
CA ALA A 275 -5.25 -11.08 23.58
C ALA A 275 -6.07 -11.85 24.60
N GLU A 276 -6.31 -11.24 25.75
CA GLU A 276 -6.86 -11.89 26.94
C GLU A 276 -8.09 -11.13 27.46
N LEU A 277 -9.08 -11.87 27.97
CA LEU A 277 -10.19 -11.31 28.73
C LEU A 277 -9.76 -11.16 30.19
N VAL A 278 -9.86 -9.94 30.70
CA VAL A 278 -9.47 -9.59 32.07
C VAL A 278 -10.68 -9.06 32.84
N VAL A 279 -10.88 -9.56 34.07
CA VAL A 279 -11.91 -9.09 35.00
C VAL A 279 -11.26 -8.74 36.33
N ASP A 280 -11.44 -7.50 36.80
CA ASP A 280 -10.89 -6.99 38.06
C ASP A 280 -9.36 -7.23 38.20
N GLY A 281 -8.64 -7.15 37.06
CA GLY A 281 -7.19 -7.37 36.98
C GLY A 281 -6.76 -8.83 36.84
N ALA A 282 -7.67 -9.80 36.99
CA ALA A 282 -7.39 -11.21 36.80
C ALA A 282 -7.72 -11.65 35.35
N VAL A 283 -6.81 -12.38 34.72
CA VAL A 283 -7.09 -13.03 33.43
C VAL A 283 -8.08 -14.17 33.65
N VAL A 284 -9.19 -14.16 32.90
CA VAL A 284 -10.26 -15.17 33.01
C VAL A 284 -10.42 -16.02 31.75
N SER A 285 -9.76 -15.64 30.63
CA SER A 285 -9.54 -16.53 29.49
C SER A 285 -8.32 -17.42 29.72
N GLY A 286 -8.28 -18.59 29.09
CA GLY A 286 -7.06 -19.37 28.88
C GLY A 286 -6.33 -18.93 27.60
N ASP A 287 -5.97 -19.88 26.74
CA ASP A 287 -5.24 -19.64 25.48
C ASP A 287 -6.11 -19.12 24.31
N GLU A 288 -7.38 -18.76 24.59
CA GLU A 288 -8.28 -18.21 23.58
C GLU A 288 -7.75 -16.89 22.99
N ASP A 289 -7.87 -16.71 21.67
CA ASP A 289 -7.54 -15.45 21.00
C ASP A 289 -8.74 -14.49 21.08
N VAL A 290 -8.83 -13.76 22.18
CA VAL A 290 -9.97 -12.88 22.51
C VAL A 290 -10.00 -11.67 21.58
N PHE A 291 -11.14 -11.43 20.93
CA PHE A 291 -11.31 -10.24 20.09
C PHE A 291 -11.52 -8.99 20.94
N ALA A 292 -11.03 -7.85 20.46
CA ALA A 292 -11.03 -6.56 21.17
C ALA A 292 -12.41 -5.88 21.23
N PHE A 293 -13.44 -6.61 21.69
CA PHE A 293 -14.79 -6.12 21.95
C PHE A 293 -15.18 -6.34 23.40
N ALA A 294 -16.10 -5.52 23.89
CA ALA A 294 -16.44 -5.49 25.30
C ALA A 294 -17.17 -6.78 25.68
N PRO A 295 -16.82 -7.43 26.81
CA PRO A 295 -17.56 -8.59 27.25
C PRO A 295 -18.98 -8.15 27.68
N VAL A 296 -19.98 -8.96 27.35
CA VAL A 296 -21.39 -8.68 27.63
C VAL A 296 -21.79 -9.44 28.89
N TRP A 297 -22.22 -8.71 29.93
CA TRP A 297 -22.62 -9.32 31.20
C TRP A 297 -24.04 -9.90 31.14
N LEU A 298 -24.17 -11.21 31.38
CA LEU A 298 -25.45 -11.91 31.52
C LEU A 298 -25.98 -11.84 32.96
N SER A 299 -25.07 -11.77 33.93
CA SER A 299 -25.34 -11.62 35.36
C SER A 299 -24.07 -11.10 36.04
N GLY A 300 -24.06 -10.95 37.37
CA GLY A 300 -22.85 -10.54 38.11
C GLY A 300 -21.67 -11.53 38.04
N SER A 301 -21.89 -12.75 37.54
CA SER A 301 -20.84 -13.78 37.39
C SER A 301 -20.83 -14.48 36.04
N ARG A 302 -21.69 -14.11 35.08
CA ARG A 302 -21.74 -14.75 33.75
C ARG A 302 -21.49 -13.72 32.65
N LEU A 303 -20.61 -14.07 31.72
CA LEU A 303 -20.15 -13.22 30.62
C LEU A 303 -20.38 -13.91 29.27
N LEU A 304 -20.66 -13.11 28.24
CA LEU A 304 -20.45 -13.47 26.84
C LEU A 304 -19.25 -12.69 26.29
N TYR A 305 -18.44 -13.33 25.46
CA TYR A 305 -17.32 -12.72 24.75
C TYR A 305 -17.08 -13.45 23.43
N THR A 306 -16.18 -12.92 22.61
CA THR A 306 -15.88 -13.48 21.29
C THR A 306 -14.41 -13.78 21.19
N ALA A 307 -14.06 -15.00 20.79
CA ALA A 307 -12.68 -15.47 20.67
C ALA A 307 -12.61 -16.67 19.73
N ASP A 308 -11.47 -16.87 19.09
CA ASP A 308 -11.24 -18.03 18.19
C ASP A 308 -12.33 -18.24 17.13
N GLY A 309 -12.88 -17.12 16.63
CA GLY A 309 -13.92 -17.13 15.60
C GLY A 309 -15.33 -17.38 16.11
N ARG A 310 -15.52 -17.62 17.41
CA ARG A 310 -16.79 -18.06 18.02
C ARG A 310 -17.30 -17.11 19.10
N ILE A 311 -18.50 -17.41 19.59
CA ILE A 311 -19.13 -16.71 20.71
C ILE A 311 -19.06 -17.64 21.91
N TRP A 312 -18.49 -17.16 23.01
CA TRP A 312 -18.28 -17.91 24.23
C TRP A 312 -19.09 -17.33 25.37
N GLN A 313 -19.62 -18.22 26.21
CA GLN A 313 -20.17 -17.90 27.51
C GLN A 313 -19.24 -18.44 28.60
N ARG A 314 -19.03 -17.69 29.68
CA ARG A 314 -18.22 -18.14 30.82
C ARG A 314 -18.84 -17.74 32.15
N THR A 315 -18.75 -18.63 33.13
CA THR A 315 -19.12 -18.35 34.53
C THR A 315 -17.85 -18.08 35.33
N LEU A 316 -17.78 -16.97 36.04
CA LEU A 316 -16.64 -16.56 36.87
C LEU A 316 -16.67 -17.25 38.25
N PRO A 317 -15.50 -17.43 38.90
CA PRO A 317 -14.16 -17.07 38.41
C PRO A 317 -13.50 -18.09 37.48
N ASP A 318 -13.94 -19.35 37.52
CA ASP A 318 -13.20 -20.52 37.03
C ASP A 318 -14.04 -21.49 36.16
N GLY A 319 -15.23 -21.08 35.75
CA GLY A 319 -16.04 -21.88 34.82
C GLY A 319 -15.37 -22.01 33.45
N GLU A 320 -15.49 -23.19 32.86
CA GLU A 320 -15.05 -23.46 31.49
C GLU A 320 -15.88 -22.66 30.47
N PRO A 321 -15.29 -22.30 29.31
CA PRO A 321 -16.01 -21.59 28.26
C PRO A 321 -17.00 -22.52 27.55
N GLU A 322 -18.24 -22.07 27.39
CA GLU A 322 -19.33 -22.75 26.69
C GLU A 322 -19.60 -22.06 25.35
N ASP A 323 -19.64 -22.82 24.26
CA ASP A 323 -19.90 -22.29 22.91
C ASP A 323 -21.37 -21.89 22.75
N VAL A 324 -21.62 -20.71 22.19
CA VAL A 324 -22.93 -20.26 21.71
C VAL A 324 -22.90 -20.33 20.18
N PRO A 325 -23.28 -21.47 19.59
CA PRO A 325 -23.06 -21.71 18.18
C PRO A 325 -23.89 -20.75 17.33
N PHE A 326 -23.34 -20.29 16.21
CA PHE A 326 -24.09 -19.49 15.25
C PHE A 326 -23.96 -20.05 13.83
N THR A 327 -24.91 -19.71 12.98
CA THR A 327 -24.84 -19.94 11.54
C THR A 327 -25.40 -18.73 10.82
N ALA A 328 -24.55 -18.02 10.07
CA ALA A 328 -24.93 -16.91 9.20
C ALA A 328 -24.73 -17.33 7.75
N SER A 329 -25.81 -17.39 6.97
CA SER A 329 -25.76 -17.88 5.59
C SER A 329 -25.68 -16.74 4.58
N VAL A 330 -24.63 -16.73 3.78
CA VAL A 330 -24.49 -15.84 2.62
C VAL A 330 -24.48 -16.64 1.33
N THR A 331 -24.75 -15.97 0.21
CA THR A 331 -24.64 -16.58 -1.12
C THR A 331 -23.59 -15.84 -1.90
N VAL A 332 -22.62 -16.57 -2.44
CA VAL A 332 -21.60 -16.01 -3.31
C VAL A 332 -21.89 -16.47 -4.74
N ALA A 333 -22.01 -15.52 -5.65
CA ALA A 333 -22.19 -15.79 -7.07
C ALA A 333 -21.28 -14.87 -7.88
N ARG A 334 -20.61 -15.43 -8.87
CA ARG A 334 -19.80 -14.63 -9.79
C ARG A 334 -20.46 -14.60 -11.15
N THR A 335 -20.79 -13.40 -11.61
CA THR A 335 -21.22 -13.17 -12.98
C THR A 335 -20.00 -13.29 -13.88
N PRO A 336 -19.94 -14.27 -14.81
CA PRO A 336 -18.83 -14.38 -15.73
C PRO A 336 -18.85 -13.19 -16.67
N TYR A 337 -17.67 -12.69 -17.00
CA TYR A 337 -17.50 -11.62 -17.99
C TYR A 337 -16.31 -11.96 -18.89
N ARG A 338 -16.33 -11.44 -20.11
CA ARG A 338 -15.24 -11.67 -21.05
C ARG A 338 -14.06 -10.77 -20.69
N ARG A 339 -13.03 -11.36 -20.08
CA ARG A 339 -11.76 -10.66 -19.82
C ARG A 339 -11.11 -10.19 -21.12
N ARG A 340 -10.68 -8.92 -21.14
CA ARG A 340 -9.88 -8.32 -22.21
C ARG A 340 -8.44 -8.82 -22.07
N THR A 341 -7.89 -9.33 -23.17
CA THR A 341 -6.52 -9.83 -23.25
C THR A 341 -5.66 -8.81 -24.02
N ARG A 342 -4.67 -8.20 -23.35
CA ARG A 342 -3.64 -7.38 -24.01
C ARG A 342 -2.70 -8.29 -24.80
N ASP A 343 -2.49 -7.98 -26.07
CA ASP A 343 -1.51 -8.68 -26.90
C ASP A 343 -0.08 -8.33 -26.47
N LEU A 344 0.62 -9.33 -25.94
CA LEU A 344 1.98 -9.23 -25.43
C LEU A 344 3.07 -9.37 -26.51
N THR A 345 2.68 -9.72 -27.75
CA THR A 345 3.61 -10.11 -28.82
C THR A 345 3.54 -9.26 -30.09
N SER A 346 2.43 -8.55 -30.32
CA SER A 346 2.28 -7.75 -31.54
C SER A 346 3.38 -6.70 -31.68
N ARG A 347 3.94 -6.67 -32.89
CA ARG A 347 4.96 -5.72 -33.34
C ARG A 347 4.36 -4.61 -34.21
N ARG A 348 3.03 -4.53 -34.30
CA ARG A 348 2.34 -3.45 -35.02
C ARG A 348 2.64 -2.12 -34.31
N PRO A 349 2.79 -1.00 -35.05
CA PRO A 349 2.83 0.32 -34.44
C PRO A 349 1.70 0.52 -33.45
N ARG A 350 2.02 1.10 -32.31
CA ARG A 350 1.05 1.58 -31.31
C ARG A 350 1.27 3.06 -31.09
N THR A 351 0.18 3.80 -30.88
CA THR A 351 0.26 5.18 -30.42
C THR A 351 0.73 5.22 -28.98
N VAL A 352 1.58 6.19 -28.64
CA VAL A 352 2.00 6.45 -27.25
C VAL A 352 0.86 7.12 -26.50
N LEU A 353 0.43 6.51 -25.39
CA LEU A 353 -0.53 7.07 -24.42
C LEU A 353 0.20 7.60 -23.17
N GLY A 354 1.37 7.05 -22.86
CA GLY A 354 2.19 7.38 -21.70
C GLY A 354 3.03 8.64 -21.91
N VAL A 355 2.44 9.80 -21.64
CA VAL A 355 3.15 11.08 -21.54
C VAL A 355 3.24 11.47 -20.07
N ALA A 356 4.43 11.49 -19.50
CA ALA A 356 4.67 11.83 -18.10
C ALA A 356 5.32 13.22 -17.96
N ASP A 357 4.96 13.92 -16.87
CA ASP A 357 5.50 15.23 -16.47
C ASP A 357 5.57 16.30 -17.59
N PRO A 358 4.51 16.53 -18.39
CA PRO A 358 4.54 17.57 -19.41
C PRO A 358 4.62 18.97 -18.78
N VAL A 359 5.54 19.79 -19.29
CA VAL A 359 5.72 21.18 -18.87
C VAL A 359 5.71 22.12 -20.06
N LEU A 360 4.89 23.17 -19.97
CA LEU A 360 4.75 24.21 -20.98
C LEU A 360 5.89 25.22 -20.86
N SER A 361 6.44 25.66 -22.00
CA SER A 361 7.47 26.70 -22.04
C SER A 361 6.91 28.05 -21.58
N PRO A 362 7.78 28.97 -21.11
CA PRO A 362 7.32 30.25 -20.59
C PRO A 362 6.46 31.07 -21.57
N ASP A 363 6.79 30.99 -22.87
CA ASP A 363 6.08 31.66 -23.97
C ASP A 363 4.83 30.91 -24.45
N GLY A 364 4.52 29.74 -23.88
CA GLY A 364 3.36 28.93 -24.25
C GLY A 364 3.46 28.20 -25.59
N ARG A 365 4.64 28.14 -26.23
CA ARG A 365 4.79 27.60 -27.60
C ARG A 365 5.40 26.22 -27.70
N GLN A 366 6.06 25.74 -26.65
CA GLN A 366 6.75 24.46 -26.62
C GLN A 366 6.39 23.65 -25.37
N ILE A 367 6.48 22.34 -25.46
CA ILE A 367 6.21 21.40 -24.37
C ILE A 367 7.42 20.49 -24.23
N ALA A 368 7.95 20.35 -23.02
CA ALA A 368 8.89 19.29 -22.67
C ALA A 368 8.17 18.20 -21.88
N PHE A 369 8.44 16.92 -22.16
CA PHE A 369 7.78 15.80 -21.49
C PHE A 369 8.60 14.51 -21.56
N ARG A 370 8.28 13.53 -20.71
CA ARG A 370 8.83 12.17 -20.79
C ARG A 370 7.88 11.25 -21.55
N ALA A 371 8.43 10.45 -22.46
CA ALA A 371 7.74 9.32 -23.08
C ALA A 371 8.78 8.30 -23.58
N LEU A 372 8.48 7.00 -23.46
CA LEU A 372 9.36 5.91 -23.92
C LEU A 372 10.78 5.97 -23.33
N ASN A 373 10.89 6.21 -22.02
CA ASN A 373 12.14 6.40 -21.27
C ASN A 373 13.07 7.46 -21.90
N SER A 374 12.48 8.51 -22.46
CA SER A 374 13.20 9.61 -23.13
C SER A 374 12.52 10.94 -22.86
N LEU A 375 13.30 12.02 -22.83
CA LEU A 375 12.77 13.39 -22.82
C LEU A 375 12.59 13.89 -24.25
N TRP A 376 11.46 14.54 -24.48
CA TRP A 376 11.05 15.08 -25.76
C TRP A 376 10.75 16.56 -25.64
N LEU A 377 11.05 17.30 -26.71
CA LEU A 377 10.68 18.69 -26.91
C LEU A 377 9.72 18.79 -28.11
N LEU A 378 8.54 19.36 -27.90
CA LEU A 378 7.49 19.52 -28.90
C LEU A 378 7.13 21.00 -29.06
N ARG A 379 7.35 21.55 -30.24
CA ARG A 379 6.71 22.83 -30.62
C ARG A 379 5.24 22.56 -30.94
N ILE A 380 4.32 23.33 -30.34
CA ILE A 380 2.88 23.16 -30.58
C ILE A 380 2.59 23.36 -32.08
N GLY A 381 1.89 22.39 -32.68
CA GLY A 381 1.64 22.33 -34.13
C GLY A 381 2.80 21.73 -34.96
N GLY A 382 3.90 21.33 -34.33
CA GLY A 382 5.06 20.68 -34.96
C GLY A 382 5.18 19.18 -34.62
N ARG A 383 6.39 18.63 -34.81
CA ARG A 383 6.73 17.25 -34.44
C ARG A 383 7.65 17.23 -33.21
N PRO A 384 7.54 16.23 -32.32
CA PRO A 384 8.41 16.12 -31.16
C PRO A 384 9.82 15.69 -31.57
N ARG A 385 10.84 16.25 -30.91
CA ARG A 385 12.25 15.89 -31.05
C ARG A 385 12.76 15.35 -29.73
N LYS A 386 13.45 14.21 -29.77
CA LYS A 386 14.10 13.62 -28.60
C LYS A 386 15.31 14.47 -28.18
N ILE A 387 15.42 14.79 -26.89
CA ILE A 387 16.52 15.60 -26.32
C ILE A 387 17.38 14.83 -25.30
N ALA A 388 16.85 13.78 -24.67
CA ALA A 388 17.61 12.84 -23.85
C ALA A 388 17.02 11.43 -23.99
N GLY A 389 17.86 10.42 -24.19
CA GLY A 389 17.45 9.03 -24.41
C GLY A 389 18.65 8.09 -24.48
N ASP A 390 19.51 8.20 -23.47
CA ASP A 390 20.80 7.53 -23.31
C ASP A 390 20.71 6.17 -22.58
N GLY A 391 19.50 5.63 -22.42
CA GLY A 391 19.22 4.35 -21.74
C GLY A 391 19.07 4.47 -20.22
N TYR A 392 19.44 5.61 -19.65
CA TYR A 392 19.21 5.96 -18.25
C TYR A 392 17.82 6.55 -18.04
N PHE A 393 17.38 6.62 -16.79
CA PHE A 393 16.07 7.14 -16.44
C PHE A 393 16.10 8.66 -16.40
N ASN A 394 15.58 9.28 -17.46
CA ASN A 394 15.49 10.74 -17.62
C ASN A 394 14.06 11.22 -17.33
N SER A 395 13.86 12.13 -16.38
CA SER A 395 12.52 12.47 -15.89
C SER A 395 12.36 13.90 -15.37
N ALA A 396 11.11 14.28 -15.06
CA ALA A 396 10.69 15.54 -14.44
C ALA A 396 11.34 16.82 -15.02
N PRO A 397 11.16 17.11 -16.32
CA PRO A 397 11.66 18.35 -16.91
C PRO A 397 10.97 19.59 -16.30
N ASP A 398 11.67 20.73 -16.29
CA ASP A 398 11.13 22.06 -16.01
C ASP A 398 11.92 23.15 -16.75
N TRP A 399 11.24 24.20 -17.20
CA TRP A 399 11.83 25.26 -18.04
C TRP A 399 12.52 26.35 -17.22
N SER A 400 13.68 26.80 -17.68
CA SER A 400 14.22 28.07 -17.18
C SER A 400 13.27 29.22 -17.53
N PRO A 401 13.19 30.28 -16.70
CA PRO A 401 12.19 31.34 -16.90
C PRO A 401 12.32 32.11 -18.21
N ASP A 402 13.52 32.10 -18.80
CA ASP A 402 13.84 32.69 -20.10
C ASP A 402 13.56 31.76 -21.29
N GLY A 403 13.19 30.51 -21.05
CA GLY A 403 12.89 29.50 -22.06
C GLY A 403 14.10 28.99 -22.84
N ARG A 404 15.34 29.26 -22.39
CA ARG A 404 16.56 28.85 -23.10
C ARG A 404 17.07 27.47 -22.72
N SER A 405 16.72 27.00 -21.53
CA SER A 405 17.20 25.73 -21.00
C SER A 405 16.12 24.96 -20.24
N LEU A 406 16.35 23.67 -20.03
CA LEU A 406 15.56 22.80 -19.17
C LEU A 406 16.43 22.34 -18.01
N VAL A 407 15.84 22.16 -16.83
CA VAL A 407 16.37 21.26 -15.80
C VAL A 407 15.63 19.93 -15.86
N TYR A 408 16.31 18.82 -15.61
CA TYR A 408 15.72 17.47 -15.55
C TYR A 408 16.53 16.56 -14.62
N VAL A 409 15.96 15.40 -14.30
CA VAL A 409 16.59 14.36 -13.46
C VAL A 409 17.16 13.26 -14.34
N SER A 410 18.37 12.79 -14.06
CA SER A 410 18.95 11.59 -14.69
C SER A 410 19.81 10.80 -13.72
N ASP A 411 19.68 9.47 -13.74
CA ASP A 411 20.46 8.53 -12.92
C ASP A 411 21.76 8.06 -13.57
N ARG A 412 22.14 8.64 -14.71
CA ARG A 412 23.36 8.29 -15.47
C ARG A 412 24.68 8.50 -14.72
N ALA A 413 24.66 9.23 -13.60
CA ALA A 413 25.80 9.37 -12.69
C ALA A 413 25.84 8.30 -11.59
N GLY A 414 24.97 7.30 -11.65
CA GLY A 414 24.83 6.26 -10.64
C GLY A 414 23.75 6.56 -9.61
N THR A 415 23.30 7.79 -9.39
CA THR A 415 22.09 8.11 -8.61
C THR A 415 21.32 9.22 -9.32
N PRO A 416 20.01 9.42 -9.05
CA PRO A 416 19.25 10.52 -9.62
C PRO A 416 19.87 11.88 -9.27
N ASN A 417 20.36 12.61 -10.27
CA ASN A 417 20.95 13.94 -10.13
C ASN A 417 20.25 14.95 -11.04
N LEU A 418 20.42 16.24 -10.76
CA LEU A 418 19.91 17.33 -11.60
C LEU A 418 20.87 17.63 -12.75
N TRP A 419 20.30 17.83 -13.93
CA TRP A 419 21.01 18.17 -15.16
C TRP A 419 20.32 19.32 -15.87
N THR A 420 21.08 20.15 -16.56
CA THR A 420 20.54 21.13 -17.52
C THR A 420 20.66 20.64 -18.94
N TYR A 421 19.75 21.08 -19.81
CA TYR A 421 19.81 20.93 -21.27
C TYR A 421 19.64 22.31 -21.91
N ASP A 422 20.63 22.77 -22.68
CA ASP A 422 20.52 24.00 -23.49
C ASP A 422 19.74 23.70 -24.77
N VAL A 423 18.68 24.48 -25.02
CA VAL A 423 17.77 24.21 -26.15
C VAL A 423 18.40 24.55 -27.49
N SER A 424 19.27 25.56 -27.54
CA SER A 424 19.91 26.05 -28.75
C SER A 424 21.15 25.26 -29.13
N GLU A 425 22.00 24.96 -28.15
CA GLU A 425 23.25 24.23 -28.35
C GLU A 425 23.05 22.71 -28.34
N GLY A 426 21.98 22.22 -27.68
CA GLY A 426 21.76 20.79 -27.48
C GLY A 426 22.73 20.16 -26.48
N THR A 427 23.40 20.96 -25.66
CA THR A 427 24.40 20.53 -24.68
C THR A 427 23.74 20.24 -23.34
N THR A 428 24.31 19.31 -22.56
CA THR A 428 23.84 19.01 -21.19
C THR A 428 24.93 19.18 -20.16
N ARG A 429 24.59 19.65 -18.96
CA ARG A 429 25.53 19.82 -17.84
C ARG A 429 24.96 19.26 -16.54
N ARG A 430 25.79 18.59 -15.74
CA ARG A 430 25.42 18.13 -14.39
C ARG A 430 25.40 19.31 -13.41
N LEU A 431 24.35 19.41 -12.59
CA LEU A 431 24.20 20.45 -11.56
C LEU A 431 24.44 19.94 -10.14
N THR A 432 24.11 18.69 -9.86
CA THR A 432 24.26 18.09 -8.53
C THR A 432 25.14 16.85 -8.56
N ASP A 433 25.87 16.61 -7.45
CA ASP A 433 26.65 15.43 -7.13
C ASP A 433 26.62 15.21 -5.61
N LEU A 434 25.46 14.75 -5.13
CA LEU A 434 25.17 14.50 -3.72
C LEU A 434 24.85 13.00 -3.52
N PRO A 435 25.02 12.45 -2.30
CA PRO A 435 24.78 11.02 -2.04
C PRO A 435 23.30 10.61 -2.18
N ASP A 436 22.41 11.52 -1.81
CA ASP A 436 20.95 11.35 -1.81
C ASP A 436 20.37 11.53 -3.23
N ALA A 437 19.07 11.27 -3.43
CA ALA A 437 18.42 11.54 -4.72
C ALA A 437 18.07 13.02 -4.87
N GLN A 438 18.10 13.55 -6.10
CA GLN A 438 17.54 14.87 -6.42
C GLN A 438 16.42 14.74 -7.45
N LEU A 439 15.18 14.99 -7.02
CA LEU A 439 13.95 14.65 -7.72
C LEU A 439 13.06 15.89 -7.93
N ALA A 440 12.17 15.83 -8.93
CA ALA A 440 11.12 16.82 -9.15
C ALA A 440 11.57 18.31 -9.18
N PRO A 441 12.61 18.68 -9.94
CA PRO A 441 13.18 20.03 -9.92
C PRO A 441 12.22 21.08 -10.48
N ARG A 442 12.32 22.33 -9.98
CA ARG A 442 11.61 23.51 -10.46
C ARG A 442 12.45 24.79 -10.38
N TRP A 443 12.53 25.53 -11.48
CA TRP A 443 13.20 26.81 -11.55
C TRP A 443 12.48 27.90 -10.76
N SER A 444 13.25 28.72 -10.04
CA SER A 444 12.75 29.97 -9.47
C SER A 444 12.38 30.97 -10.58
N PRO A 445 11.45 31.92 -10.34
CA PRO A 445 11.00 32.86 -11.37
C PRO A 445 12.11 33.75 -11.95
N ASP A 446 13.17 33.98 -11.19
CA ASP A 446 14.36 34.77 -11.56
C ASP A 446 15.48 33.93 -12.19
N GLY A 447 15.35 32.61 -12.21
CA GLY A 447 16.35 31.68 -12.76
C GLY A 447 17.62 31.53 -11.92
N SER A 448 17.65 32.05 -10.68
CA SER A 448 18.84 31.98 -9.82
C SER A 448 18.91 30.71 -8.98
N ARG A 449 17.78 30.03 -8.78
CA ARG A 449 17.61 28.88 -7.87
C ARG A 449 16.77 27.77 -8.49
N ILE A 450 16.94 26.56 -7.97
CA ILE A 450 16.14 25.38 -8.31
C ILE A 450 15.67 24.71 -7.01
N ALA A 451 14.37 24.53 -6.84
CA ALA A 451 13.81 23.73 -5.76
C ALA A 451 13.64 22.27 -6.19
N TYR A 452 13.88 21.31 -5.30
CA TYR A 452 13.75 19.88 -5.58
C TYR A 452 13.38 19.09 -4.31
N GLN A 453 12.91 17.86 -4.48
CA GLN A 453 12.68 16.90 -3.39
C GLN A 453 13.82 15.87 -3.36
N ASP A 454 14.19 15.35 -2.19
CA ASP A 454 15.04 14.15 -2.07
C ASP A 454 14.19 12.85 -1.94
N GLU A 455 14.85 11.69 -1.81
CA GLU A 455 14.21 10.37 -1.63
C GLU A 455 13.41 10.23 -0.34
N SER A 456 13.71 11.06 0.67
CA SER A 456 13.01 11.08 1.95
C SER A 456 11.75 11.95 1.89
N GLY A 457 11.61 12.78 0.85
CA GLY A 457 10.55 13.77 0.71
C GLY A 457 10.87 15.10 1.39
N ALA A 458 12.13 15.40 1.71
CA ALA A 458 12.53 16.73 2.14
C ALA A 458 12.73 17.65 0.94
N THR A 459 12.40 18.94 1.14
CA THR A 459 12.53 19.96 0.09
C THR A 459 13.83 20.74 0.25
N TRP A 460 14.54 20.89 -0.86
CA TRP A 460 15.83 21.55 -0.95
C TRP A 460 15.81 22.66 -2.00
N VAL A 461 16.71 23.63 -1.84
CA VAL A 461 16.96 24.71 -2.80
C VAL A 461 18.44 24.71 -3.18
N LEU A 462 18.71 24.54 -4.47
CA LEU A 462 20.02 24.73 -5.11
C LEU A 462 20.14 26.18 -5.59
N LYS A 463 21.24 26.85 -5.22
CA LYS A 463 21.65 28.14 -5.80
C LYS A 463 22.61 27.89 -6.97
N VAL A 464 22.21 28.32 -8.17
CA VAL A 464 22.91 27.94 -9.41
C VAL A 464 24.30 28.57 -9.51
N ALA A 465 24.45 29.82 -9.06
CA ALA A 465 25.69 30.59 -9.23
C ALA A 465 26.89 29.99 -8.47
N ASP A 466 26.68 29.40 -7.30
CA ASP A 466 27.75 28.86 -6.44
C ASP A 466 27.58 27.37 -6.11
N SER A 467 26.58 26.70 -6.70
CA SER A 467 26.25 25.29 -6.50
C SER A 467 25.98 24.90 -5.04
N SER A 468 25.63 25.86 -4.18
CA SER A 468 25.26 25.57 -2.79
C SER A 468 23.82 25.07 -2.68
N VAL A 469 23.58 24.13 -1.77
CA VAL A 469 22.26 23.56 -1.50
C VAL A 469 21.85 23.79 -0.05
N THR A 470 20.58 24.08 0.16
CA THR A 470 19.99 24.32 1.50
C THR A 470 18.72 23.50 1.63
N LYS A 471 18.60 22.71 2.70
CA LYS A 471 17.33 22.07 3.07
C LYS A 471 16.40 23.14 3.63
N VAL A 472 15.20 23.26 3.07
CA VAL A 472 14.24 24.33 3.43
C VAL A 472 12.97 23.81 4.07
N LEU A 473 12.68 22.51 3.91
CA LEU A 473 11.56 21.85 4.54
C LEU A 473 11.99 20.46 5.01
N THR A 474 11.47 20.03 6.16
CA THR A 474 11.68 18.67 6.66
C THR A 474 11.07 17.62 5.72
N GLU A 475 11.42 16.37 5.96
CA GLU A 475 10.95 15.19 5.27
C GLU A 475 9.43 15.06 5.43
N LEU A 476 8.72 14.99 4.31
CA LEU A 476 7.27 14.77 4.29
C LEU A 476 6.93 13.42 3.68
N TYR A 477 5.79 12.86 4.06
CA TYR A 477 5.31 11.61 3.48
C TYR A 477 4.80 11.80 2.05
N GLN A 478 5.66 11.48 1.07
CA GLN A 478 5.38 11.53 -0.37
C GLN A 478 4.80 12.90 -0.82
N PRO A 479 5.50 14.03 -0.61
CA PRO A 479 5.01 15.35 -1.02
C PRO A 479 4.96 15.49 -2.54
N GLY A 480 4.19 16.48 -3.00
CA GLY A 480 4.17 16.87 -4.40
C GLY A 480 5.37 17.71 -4.83
N ARG A 481 5.42 18.00 -6.14
CA ARG A 481 6.44 18.88 -6.73
C ARG A 481 6.33 20.29 -6.13
N PRO A 482 7.45 20.97 -5.81
CA PRO A 482 7.41 22.35 -5.35
C PRO A 482 6.88 23.29 -6.43
N ALA A 483 6.46 24.49 -6.03
CA ALA A 483 6.06 25.59 -6.90
C ALA A 483 6.45 26.91 -6.26
N TRP A 484 7.06 27.81 -7.03
CA TRP A 484 7.56 29.08 -6.50
C TRP A 484 6.49 30.17 -6.47
N SER A 485 6.47 30.98 -5.41
CA SER A 485 5.77 32.26 -5.41
C SER A 485 6.32 33.17 -6.51
N PRO A 486 5.53 34.14 -7.02
CA PRO A 486 5.99 35.06 -8.06
C PRO A 486 7.25 35.86 -7.71
N ASP A 487 7.47 36.16 -6.43
CA ASP A 487 8.65 36.87 -5.92
C ASP A 487 9.80 35.93 -5.52
N GLY A 488 9.61 34.62 -5.60
CA GLY A 488 10.60 33.61 -5.24
C GLY A 488 10.89 33.51 -3.73
N LYS A 489 10.06 34.08 -2.85
CA LYS A 489 10.25 34.03 -1.39
C LYS A 489 9.57 32.84 -0.71
N THR A 490 8.57 32.24 -1.34
CA THR A 490 7.77 31.15 -0.77
C THR A 490 7.73 29.97 -1.73
N LEU A 491 7.75 28.75 -1.20
CA LEU A 491 7.43 27.54 -1.96
C LEU A 491 6.05 27.02 -1.55
N ALA A 492 5.29 26.49 -2.52
CA ALA A 492 4.05 25.76 -2.32
C ALA A 492 4.20 24.32 -2.83
N LEU A 493 3.57 23.36 -2.17
CA LEU A 493 3.54 21.95 -2.57
C LEU A 493 2.24 21.29 -2.09
N ALA A 494 1.86 20.18 -2.73
CA ALA A 494 0.78 19.33 -2.21
C ALA A 494 1.34 18.42 -1.11
N ALA A 495 0.71 18.40 0.06
CA ALA A 495 1.09 17.54 1.18
C ALA A 495 -0.16 16.98 1.87
N VAL A 496 -0.07 15.75 2.40
CA VAL A 496 -1.17 15.20 3.19
C VAL A 496 -1.25 15.91 4.54
N LYS A 497 -2.46 16.31 4.90
CA LYS A 497 -2.81 16.67 6.27
C LYS A 497 -3.70 15.57 6.83
N PRO A 498 -3.23 14.75 7.78
CA PRO A 498 -4.06 13.79 8.48
C PRO A 498 -5.29 14.49 9.06
N TYR A 499 -6.44 13.81 9.03
CA TYR A 499 -7.66 14.38 9.58
C TYR A 499 -7.59 14.49 11.11
N SER A 500 -6.97 13.50 11.74
CA SER A 500 -6.78 13.39 13.19
C SER A 500 -5.59 12.51 13.54
N ALA A 501 -5.08 12.62 14.77
CA ALA A 501 -4.01 11.76 15.27
C ALA A 501 -4.43 10.30 15.48
N ARG A 502 -5.73 9.99 15.34
CA ARG A 502 -6.26 8.61 15.41
C ARG A 502 -5.86 7.77 14.18
N GLY A 503 -5.56 8.42 13.05
CA GLY A 503 -5.26 7.74 11.81
C GLY A 503 -4.33 8.54 10.91
N THR A 504 -3.92 7.93 9.81
CA THR A 504 -2.91 8.48 8.90
C THR A 504 -3.55 9.16 7.68
N THR A 505 -4.85 8.93 7.48
CA THR A 505 -5.61 9.41 6.33
C THR A 505 -6.10 10.83 6.55
N GLY A 506 -6.17 11.60 5.46
CA GLY A 506 -6.81 12.90 5.48
C GLY A 506 -6.94 13.48 4.08
N HIS A 507 -6.63 14.75 3.94
CA HIS A 507 -6.76 15.48 2.67
C HIS A 507 -5.40 15.93 2.17
N ASN A 508 -5.19 15.84 0.86
CA ASN A 508 -4.10 16.52 0.19
C ASN A 508 -4.41 18.01 0.16
N GLN A 509 -3.55 18.81 0.78
CA GLN A 509 -3.69 20.26 0.94
C GLN A 509 -2.49 21.00 0.36
N ILE A 510 -2.64 22.31 0.17
CA ILE A 510 -1.52 23.18 -0.19
C ILE A 510 -0.75 23.48 1.09
N LEU A 511 0.52 23.10 1.12
CA LEU A 511 1.50 23.51 2.11
C LEU A 511 2.38 24.62 1.52
N THR A 512 2.48 25.75 2.19
CA THR A 512 3.46 26.81 1.87
C THR A 512 4.57 26.87 2.90
N VAL A 513 5.80 27.13 2.46
CA VAL A 513 6.97 27.43 3.31
C VAL A 513 7.60 28.75 2.89
N ASP A 514 7.75 29.68 3.82
CA ASP A 514 8.52 30.91 3.64
C ASP A 514 10.03 30.61 3.75
N LEU A 515 10.81 31.07 2.78
CA LEU A 515 12.24 30.77 2.70
C LEU A 515 13.12 31.71 3.54
N GLU A 516 12.56 32.80 4.07
CA GLU A 516 13.26 33.77 4.90
C GLU A 516 13.17 33.38 6.38
N ASP A 517 11.96 33.13 6.90
CA ASP A 517 11.74 32.80 8.31
C ASP A 517 11.42 31.31 8.58
N GLY A 518 11.16 30.51 7.55
CA GLY A 518 10.82 29.09 7.67
C GLY A 518 9.36 28.80 8.02
N GLY A 519 8.50 29.82 8.06
CA GLY A 519 7.09 29.68 8.43
C GLY A 519 6.32 28.77 7.47
N ILE A 520 5.63 27.76 8.03
CA ILE A 520 4.82 26.81 7.27
C ILE A 520 3.31 27.01 7.48
N ARG A 521 2.52 26.77 6.43
CA ARG A 521 1.04 26.85 6.49
C ARG A 521 0.38 25.82 5.59
N TYR A 522 -0.49 24.98 6.19
CA TYR A 522 -1.43 24.12 5.48
C TYR A 522 -2.74 24.86 5.21
N GLN A 523 -3.29 24.73 4.00
CA GLN A 523 -4.60 25.26 3.65
C GLN A 523 -5.33 24.33 2.66
N ALA A 524 -6.61 24.10 2.94
CA ALA A 524 -7.50 23.42 2.00
C ALA A 524 -7.96 24.38 0.91
N VAL A 525 -8.12 23.89 -0.32
CA VAL A 525 -8.68 24.68 -1.43
C VAL A 525 -10.18 24.89 -1.28
N SER A 526 -10.87 23.87 -0.74
CA SER A 526 -12.29 23.90 -0.40
C SER A 526 -12.51 23.09 0.88
N SER A 527 -13.58 23.41 1.61
CA SER A 527 -13.94 22.69 2.84
C SER A 527 -14.23 21.21 2.56
N GLU A 528 -13.68 20.31 3.36
CA GLU A 528 -13.85 18.85 3.22
C GLU A 528 -13.63 18.32 1.79
N ARG A 529 -12.61 18.88 1.12
CA ARG A 529 -12.13 18.44 -0.19
C ARG A 529 -10.63 18.26 -0.17
N SER A 530 -10.16 17.42 -1.09
CA SER A 530 -8.76 17.07 -1.25
C SER A 530 -8.30 17.37 -2.68
N LEU A 531 -7.04 17.78 -2.82
CA LEU A 531 -6.37 17.67 -4.12
C LEU A 531 -6.38 16.20 -4.57
N SER A 532 -6.51 15.98 -5.88
CA SER A 532 -6.77 14.65 -6.45
C SER A 532 -5.60 13.69 -6.23
N THR A 533 -4.37 14.14 -6.51
CA THR A 533 -3.14 13.41 -6.23
C THR A 533 -2.03 14.38 -5.81
N ARG A 534 -0.91 13.86 -5.33
CA ARG A 534 0.32 14.65 -5.09
C ARG A 534 1.31 14.56 -6.26
N SER A 535 1.04 13.69 -7.24
CA SER A 535 1.98 13.29 -8.31
C SER A 535 1.83 14.09 -9.62
N GLY A 536 1.27 15.30 -9.59
CA GLY A 536 1.15 16.16 -10.77
C GLY A 536 -0.02 17.14 -10.79
N ASP A 537 -0.96 17.03 -9.86
CA ASP A 537 -2.20 17.82 -9.84
C ASP A 537 -2.07 19.18 -9.13
N GLY A 538 -0.86 19.74 -9.14
CA GLY A 538 -0.53 21.01 -8.52
C GLY A 538 -0.19 20.92 -7.02
N PRO A 539 -0.08 22.07 -6.34
CA PRO A 539 -0.37 23.41 -6.85
C PRO A 539 0.65 23.88 -7.90
N VAL A 540 0.15 24.55 -8.94
CA VAL A 540 0.96 25.36 -9.85
C VAL A 540 0.67 26.82 -9.55
N TRP A 541 1.69 27.59 -9.17
CA TRP A 541 1.53 29.01 -8.82
C TRP A 541 1.80 29.89 -10.04
N THR A 542 0.80 30.64 -10.48
CA THR A 542 0.92 31.57 -11.61
C THR A 542 1.68 32.83 -11.18
N ARG A 543 2.33 33.53 -12.13
CA ARG A 543 2.96 34.84 -11.85
C ARG A 543 1.98 35.91 -11.38
N THR A 544 0.69 35.76 -11.71
CA THR A 544 -0.38 36.64 -11.22
C THR A 544 -0.76 36.37 -9.77
N GLY A 545 -0.18 35.34 -9.12
CA GLY A 545 -0.42 34.99 -7.72
C GLY A 545 -1.48 33.92 -7.48
N ALA A 546 -2.18 33.43 -8.51
CA ALA A 546 -3.22 32.40 -8.35
C ALA A 546 -2.61 30.98 -8.35
N TYR A 547 -3.26 30.03 -7.70
CA TYR A 547 -2.96 28.62 -7.90
C TYR A 547 -3.80 28.01 -9.03
N VAL A 548 -3.25 27.00 -9.69
CA VAL A 548 -4.00 26.03 -10.48
C VAL A 548 -3.79 24.65 -9.85
N VAL A 549 -4.88 23.94 -9.60
CA VAL A 549 -4.90 22.67 -8.86
C VAL A 549 -5.86 21.68 -9.51
N GLY A 550 -5.63 20.39 -9.31
CA GLY A 550 -6.54 19.31 -9.67
C GLY A 550 -7.33 18.85 -8.45
N MET A 551 -8.65 18.91 -8.52
CA MET A 551 -9.59 18.50 -7.46
C MET A 551 -10.83 17.88 -8.11
N GLU A 552 -11.31 16.76 -7.57
CA GLU A 552 -12.40 15.96 -8.16
C GLU A 552 -12.13 15.56 -9.63
N SER A 553 -10.85 15.31 -9.94
CA SER A 553 -10.32 15.00 -11.28
C SER A 553 -10.55 16.09 -12.34
N LEU A 554 -10.74 17.34 -11.90
CA LEU A 554 -10.88 18.53 -12.76
C LEU A 554 -9.88 19.63 -12.36
N ALA A 555 -9.59 20.54 -13.28
CA ALA A 555 -8.70 21.67 -13.01
C ALA A 555 -9.46 22.88 -12.50
N TRP A 556 -8.91 23.50 -11.45
CA TRP A 556 -9.47 24.67 -10.78
C TRP A 556 -8.41 25.77 -10.66
N ARG A 557 -8.83 27.01 -10.87
CA ARG A 557 -8.06 28.21 -10.54
C ARG A 557 -8.48 28.72 -9.17
N VAL A 558 -7.52 28.96 -8.29
CA VAL A 558 -7.75 29.39 -6.91
C VAL A 558 -7.08 30.75 -6.71
N PRO A 559 -7.84 31.82 -6.43
CA PRO A 559 -7.26 33.11 -6.09
C PRO A 559 -6.40 33.02 -4.83
N ALA A 560 -5.18 33.54 -4.89
CA ALA A 560 -4.28 33.64 -3.76
C ALA A 560 -3.47 34.96 -3.83
N ASP A 561 -2.97 35.40 -2.68
CA ASP A 561 -2.03 36.50 -2.60
C ASP A 561 -0.58 36.04 -2.83
N ARG A 562 0.38 36.98 -2.78
CA ARG A 562 1.81 36.70 -3.01
C ARG A 562 2.45 35.80 -1.95
N THR A 563 1.89 35.78 -0.74
CA THR A 563 2.32 34.87 0.35
C THR A 563 1.69 33.49 0.23
N GLY A 564 0.83 33.31 -0.78
CA GLY A 564 0.17 32.06 -1.07
C GLY A 564 -1.09 31.82 -0.26
N ARG A 565 -1.64 32.83 0.43
CA ARG A 565 -2.91 32.69 1.17
C ARG A 565 -4.06 32.74 0.19
N ILE A 566 -5.00 31.80 0.29
CA ILE A 566 -6.21 31.80 -0.55
C ILE A 566 -7.07 33.02 -0.20
N THR A 567 -7.48 33.77 -1.23
CA THR A 567 -8.21 35.04 -1.10
C THR A 567 -9.63 35.00 -1.64
N GLY A 568 -10.02 33.90 -2.30
CA GLY A 568 -11.35 33.77 -2.89
C GLY A 568 -11.69 32.34 -3.25
N ALA A 569 -12.93 32.13 -3.72
CA ALA A 569 -13.44 30.81 -4.08
C ALA A 569 -12.74 30.24 -5.33
N PRO A 570 -12.53 28.91 -5.39
CA PRO A 570 -11.99 28.25 -6.57
C PRO A 570 -12.98 28.33 -7.74
N ARG A 571 -12.46 28.47 -8.97
CA ARG A 571 -13.22 28.50 -10.22
C ARG A 571 -12.78 27.34 -11.13
N LYS A 572 -13.73 26.51 -11.53
CA LYS A 572 -13.52 25.41 -12.49
C LYS A 572 -13.03 25.94 -13.83
N LEU A 573 -12.04 25.28 -14.43
CA LEU A 573 -11.45 25.67 -15.72
C LEU A 573 -11.91 24.81 -16.90
N THR A 574 -12.27 23.55 -16.66
CA THR A 574 -12.72 22.59 -17.67
C THR A 574 -13.61 21.52 -17.04
N ASP A 575 -14.41 20.84 -17.87
CA ASP A 575 -15.23 19.69 -17.52
C ASP A 575 -14.60 18.35 -17.94
N GLU A 576 -13.47 18.39 -18.65
CA GLU A 576 -12.68 17.20 -19.00
C GLU A 576 -11.79 16.79 -17.83
N VAL A 577 -11.54 15.48 -17.69
CA VAL A 577 -10.52 14.96 -16.76
C VAL A 577 -9.21 15.69 -16.97
N THR A 578 -8.59 16.13 -15.87
CA THR A 578 -7.29 16.81 -15.90
C THR A 578 -6.28 16.18 -14.97
N ASP A 579 -5.09 15.94 -15.48
CA ASP A 579 -3.93 15.48 -14.73
C ASP A 579 -2.67 16.23 -15.17
N SER A 580 -1.62 16.26 -14.33
CA SER A 580 -0.30 16.81 -14.67
C SER A 580 -0.34 18.26 -15.20
N LEU A 581 -0.64 19.20 -14.29
CA LEU A 581 -0.92 20.58 -14.63
C LEU A 581 0.37 21.39 -14.87
N SER A 582 0.36 22.24 -15.90
CA SER A 582 1.43 23.20 -16.18
C SER A 582 0.87 24.48 -16.79
N VAL A 583 1.43 25.64 -16.47
CA VAL A 583 0.92 26.94 -16.95
C VAL A 583 1.99 27.73 -17.68
N SER A 584 1.59 28.52 -18.68
CA SER A 584 2.46 29.50 -19.33
C SER A 584 2.85 30.59 -18.33
N ALA A 585 3.91 31.33 -18.62
CA ALA A 585 4.49 32.23 -17.64
C ALA A 585 3.69 33.53 -17.45
N ASP A 586 2.88 33.91 -18.44
CA ASP A 586 1.82 34.93 -18.30
C ASP A 586 0.61 34.44 -17.48
N GLY A 587 0.54 33.13 -17.20
CA GLY A 587 -0.55 32.48 -16.50
C GLY A 587 -1.81 32.29 -17.32
N GLY A 588 -1.80 32.59 -18.63
CA GLY A 588 -3.00 32.62 -19.49
C GLY A 588 -3.37 31.27 -20.12
N THR A 589 -2.42 30.35 -20.25
CA THR A 589 -2.62 29.02 -20.86
C THR A 589 -2.31 27.93 -19.85
N LEU A 590 -3.26 27.01 -19.67
CA LEU A 590 -3.09 25.76 -18.94
C LEU A 590 -2.82 24.63 -19.92
N LEU A 591 -1.75 23.87 -19.69
CA LEU A 591 -1.47 22.55 -20.26
C LEU A 591 -1.84 21.47 -19.23
N TYR A 592 -2.48 20.41 -19.71
CA TYR A 592 -2.85 19.26 -18.89
C TYR A 592 -2.96 17.99 -19.74
N LEU A 593 -3.01 16.85 -19.09
CA LEU A 593 -3.34 15.57 -19.71
C LEU A 593 -4.80 15.23 -19.48
N SER A 594 -5.45 14.67 -20.50
CA SER A 594 -6.81 14.15 -20.44
C SER A 594 -6.92 12.88 -21.27
N ASN A 595 -7.22 11.75 -20.64
CA ASN A 595 -7.49 10.47 -21.28
C ASN A 595 -6.46 10.08 -22.36
N GLY A 596 -5.16 10.24 -22.06
CA GLY A 596 -4.06 9.91 -22.98
C GLY A 596 -3.67 11.00 -23.98
N ARG A 597 -4.24 12.22 -23.86
CA ARG A 597 -3.97 13.34 -24.77
C ARG A 597 -3.43 14.55 -24.03
N LEU A 598 -2.51 15.28 -24.67
CA LEU A 598 -2.14 16.63 -24.24
C LEU A 598 -3.23 17.62 -24.64
N ARG A 599 -3.63 18.47 -23.70
CA ARG A 599 -4.70 19.44 -23.86
C ARG A 599 -4.23 20.81 -23.42
N THR A 600 -4.70 21.85 -24.11
CA THR A 600 -4.54 23.23 -23.65
C THR A 600 -5.88 23.93 -23.51
N VAL A 601 -6.00 24.82 -22.53
CA VAL A 601 -7.18 25.67 -22.32
C VAL A 601 -6.75 27.01 -21.74
N SER A 602 -7.56 28.05 -21.89
CA SER A 602 -7.34 29.32 -21.20
C SER A 602 -7.64 29.20 -19.71
N THR A 603 -6.81 29.83 -18.86
CA THR A 603 -7.01 29.90 -17.41
C THR A 603 -8.05 30.94 -16.98
N ASP A 604 -8.46 31.83 -17.89
CA ASP A 604 -9.47 32.86 -17.63
C ASP A 604 -10.90 32.31 -17.62
N GLY A 605 -11.09 31.06 -18.06
CA GLY A 605 -12.37 30.38 -18.16
C GLY A 605 -13.07 30.64 -19.51
N GLY A 606 -14.01 29.77 -19.88
CA GLY A 606 -14.84 29.93 -21.09
C GLY A 606 -14.16 29.58 -22.43
N GLY A 607 -12.84 29.36 -22.46
CA GLY A 607 -12.12 28.86 -23.62
C GLY A 607 -12.40 27.37 -23.87
N ARG A 608 -12.52 26.95 -25.14
CA ARG A 608 -12.64 25.53 -25.51
C ARG A 608 -11.29 24.82 -25.41
N PRO A 609 -11.19 23.66 -24.74
CA PRO A 609 -10.00 22.81 -24.77
C PRO A 609 -9.53 22.47 -26.19
N ARG A 610 -8.21 22.44 -26.41
CA ARG A 610 -7.57 22.10 -27.69
C ARG A 610 -6.61 20.92 -27.51
N THR A 611 -6.62 19.95 -28.42
CA THR A 611 -5.63 18.87 -28.43
C THR A 611 -4.29 19.39 -28.93
N VAL A 612 -3.21 18.98 -28.26
CA VAL A 612 -1.85 19.08 -28.80
C VAL A 612 -1.41 17.69 -29.23
N GLU A 613 -1.30 17.48 -30.53
CA GLU A 613 -0.92 16.18 -31.09
C GLU A 613 0.57 15.88 -30.87
N THR A 614 0.88 14.70 -30.32
CA THR A 614 2.28 14.23 -30.18
C THR A 614 2.75 13.45 -31.40
N HIS A 615 1.84 12.73 -32.07
CA HIS A 615 2.14 11.80 -33.17
C HIS A 615 3.21 10.74 -32.84
N LEU A 616 3.46 10.46 -31.56
CA LEU A 616 4.43 9.46 -31.14
C LEU A 616 3.87 8.05 -31.32
N THR A 617 4.69 7.17 -31.88
CA THR A 617 4.38 5.75 -32.01
C THR A 617 5.58 4.92 -31.56
N TYR A 618 5.31 3.70 -31.11
CA TYR A 618 6.34 2.73 -30.75
C TYR A 618 6.03 1.34 -31.33
N ARG A 619 7.04 0.48 -31.35
CA ARG A 619 6.93 -0.93 -31.74
C ARG A 619 7.78 -1.77 -30.81
N ARG A 620 7.34 -3.00 -30.57
CA ARG A 620 8.15 -4.00 -29.86
C ARG A 620 9.34 -4.44 -30.71
N PRO A 621 10.55 -4.56 -30.13
CA PRO A 621 11.69 -5.18 -30.80
C PRO A 621 11.38 -6.61 -31.25
N ALA A 622 12.03 -7.07 -32.33
CA ALA A 622 11.90 -8.46 -32.75
C ALA A 622 12.76 -9.36 -31.83
N PRO A 623 12.19 -10.44 -31.26
CA PRO A 623 12.99 -11.42 -30.53
C PRO A 623 13.93 -12.16 -31.49
N PRO A 624 14.97 -12.84 -30.98
CA PRO A 624 15.79 -13.73 -31.78
C PRO A 624 14.92 -14.78 -32.51
N ARG A 625 15.22 -15.01 -33.80
CA ARG A 625 14.46 -15.95 -34.64
C ARG A 625 14.41 -17.36 -34.04
N GLN A 626 15.56 -17.85 -33.57
CA GLN A 626 15.65 -19.13 -32.88
C GLN A 626 16.81 -19.11 -31.87
N THR A 627 16.50 -19.52 -30.65
CA THR A 627 17.46 -19.71 -29.55
C THR A 627 17.17 -21.05 -28.90
N VAL A 628 18.22 -21.76 -28.47
CA VAL A 628 18.11 -22.98 -27.67
C VAL A 628 18.70 -22.70 -26.30
N VAL A 629 17.91 -22.84 -25.24
CA VAL A 629 18.42 -22.85 -23.87
C VAL A 629 18.76 -24.29 -23.53
N ARG A 630 20.05 -24.60 -23.45
CA ARG A 630 20.55 -25.93 -23.12
C ARG A 630 20.64 -26.05 -21.60
N ALA A 631 19.64 -26.68 -21.00
CA ALA A 631 19.47 -26.76 -19.55
C ALA A 631 20.05 -28.05 -18.98
N GLY A 632 20.66 -27.96 -17.79
CA GLY A 632 21.01 -29.15 -16.99
C GLY A 632 19.76 -29.83 -16.42
N ALA A 633 18.76 -29.03 -16.03
CA ALA A 633 17.46 -29.49 -15.62
C ALA A 633 16.35 -28.49 -16.00
N VAL A 634 15.13 -28.96 -16.22
CA VAL A 634 13.95 -28.14 -16.53
C VAL A 634 12.80 -28.52 -15.63
N TRP A 635 12.21 -27.55 -14.94
CA TRP A 635 10.89 -27.68 -14.35
C TRP A 635 9.84 -27.04 -15.26
N ASP A 636 8.78 -27.77 -15.57
CA ASP A 636 7.72 -27.32 -16.48
C ASP A 636 6.72 -26.35 -15.83
N GLY A 637 6.78 -26.19 -14.50
CA GLY A 637 5.86 -25.38 -13.69
C GLY A 637 4.73 -26.19 -13.03
N ARG A 638 4.70 -27.52 -13.16
CA ARG A 638 3.63 -28.38 -12.62
C ARG A 638 4.13 -29.71 -12.05
N GLY A 639 5.10 -30.32 -12.71
CA GLY A 639 5.65 -31.63 -12.36
C GLY A 639 6.24 -31.67 -10.96
N ALA A 640 6.24 -32.85 -10.34
CA ALA A 640 6.88 -33.06 -9.04
C ALA A 640 8.40 -33.23 -9.13
N GLN A 641 8.93 -33.38 -10.35
CA GLN A 641 10.36 -33.62 -10.61
C GLN A 641 10.82 -32.76 -11.78
N MET A 642 12.13 -32.51 -11.82
CA MET A 642 12.78 -31.88 -12.96
C MET A 642 13.10 -32.88 -14.06
N ARG A 643 13.07 -32.41 -15.31
CA ARG A 643 13.60 -33.14 -16.46
C ARG A 643 15.06 -32.77 -16.69
N HIS A 644 15.96 -33.73 -16.62
CA HIS A 644 17.40 -33.51 -16.82
C HIS A 644 17.80 -33.52 -18.31
N ASP A 645 18.92 -32.84 -18.59
CA ASP A 645 19.58 -32.77 -19.91
C ASP A 645 18.59 -32.47 -21.05
N ALA A 646 18.02 -31.27 -21.02
CA ALA A 646 17.00 -30.84 -21.98
C ALA A 646 17.38 -29.54 -22.70
N ASP A 647 17.03 -29.46 -23.97
CA ASP A 647 17.07 -28.23 -24.77
C ASP A 647 15.65 -27.63 -24.82
N VAL A 648 15.49 -26.38 -24.36
CA VAL A 648 14.27 -25.58 -24.54
C VAL A 648 14.40 -24.76 -25.81
N VAL A 649 13.58 -25.06 -26.80
CA VAL A 649 13.65 -24.46 -28.14
C VAL A 649 12.71 -23.25 -28.21
N VAL A 650 13.31 -22.06 -28.31
CA VAL A 650 12.59 -20.78 -28.40
C VAL A 650 12.63 -20.28 -29.85
N ARG A 651 11.47 -19.97 -30.42
CA ARG A 651 11.34 -19.32 -31.73
C ARG A 651 10.41 -18.13 -31.62
N ASP A 652 10.84 -17.00 -32.17
CA ASP A 652 10.07 -15.75 -32.18
C ASP A 652 9.47 -15.39 -30.81
N GLY A 653 10.26 -15.61 -29.75
CA GLY A 653 9.88 -15.32 -28.36
C GLY A 653 8.96 -16.33 -27.68
N ARG A 654 8.60 -17.43 -28.35
CA ARG A 654 7.79 -18.53 -27.79
C ARG A 654 8.56 -19.82 -27.67
N ILE A 655 8.24 -20.59 -26.63
CA ILE A 655 8.70 -21.96 -26.48
C ILE A 655 7.96 -22.80 -27.51
N THR A 656 8.69 -23.55 -28.32
CA THR A 656 8.12 -24.42 -29.36
C THR A 656 8.23 -25.89 -28.96
N GLN A 657 9.32 -26.28 -28.32
CA GLN A 657 9.57 -27.66 -27.89
C GLN A 657 10.49 -27.68 -26.67
N VAL A 658 10.35 -28.73 -25.85
CA VAL A 658 11.34 -29.13 -24.83
C VAL A 658 11.80 -30.55 -25.17
N VAL A 659 13.04 -30.69 -25.60
CA VAL A 659 13.59 -31.93 -26.20
C VAL A 659 14.84 -32.40 -25.46
N PRO A 660 15.30 -33.65 -25.62
CA PRO A 660 16.58 -34.08 -25.06
C PRO A 660 17.72 -33.18 -25.56
N ARG A 661 18.72 -32.96 -24.70
CA ARG A 661 19.90 -32.14 -25.01
C ARG A 661 20.58 -32.57 -26.30
N GLY A 662 20.93 -31.59 -27.14
CA GLY A 662 21.64 -31.82 -28.40
C GLY A 662 20.75 -32.20 -29.58
N SER A 663 19.43 -32.27 -29.38
CA SER A 663 18.47 -32.59 -30.46
C SER A 663 18.38 -31.50 -31.53
N VAL A 664 18.77 -30.25 -31.22
CA VAL A 664 18.74 -29.12 -32.15
C VAL A 664 20.15 -28.66 -32.50
N ARG A 665 20.45 -28.58 -33.81
CA ARG A 665 21.74 -28.11 -34.37
C ARG A 665 21.56 -26.78 -35.10
N GLY A 666 22.64 -25.99 -35.21
CA GLY A 666 22.67 -24.76 -36.02
C GLY A 666 21.91 -23.54 -35.48
N ALA A 667 21.49 -23.56 -34.21
CA ALA A 667 20.82 -22.43 -33.53
C ALA A 667 21.77 -21.70 -32.56
N LYS A 668 21.45 -20.45 -32.20
CA LYS A 668 22.12 -19.77 -31.07
C LYS A 668 21.85 -20.55 -29.79
N VAL A 669 22.91 -21.00 -29.12
CA VAL A 669 22.80 -21.76 -27.86
C VAL A 669 23.08 -20.83 -26.68
N ILE A 670 22.16 -20.78 -25.74
CA ILE A 670 22.39 -20.27 -24.38
C ILE A 670 22.79 -21.47 -23.54
N ASP A 671 24.02 -21.46 -23.05
CA ASP A 671 24.50 -22.51 -22.15
C ASP A 671 23.95 -22.28 -20.74
N ALA A 672 23.13 -23.22 -20.30
CA ALA A 672 22.57 -23.35 -18.97
C ALA A 672 22.76 -24.80 -18.49
N SER A 673 23.78 -25.51 -18.99
CA SER A 673 23.97 -26.94 -18.76
C SER A 673 24.30 -27.29 -17.31
N GLY A 674 24.81 -26.32 -16.54
CA GLY A 674 24.99 -26.41 -15.09
C GLY A 674 23.84 -25.82 -14.28
N LEU A 675 22.74 -25.41 -14.91
CA LEU A 675 21.63 -24.68 -14.28
C LEU A 675 20.30 -25.41 -14.42
N SER A 676 19.39 -25.10 -13.51
CA SER A 676 17.98 -25.46 -13.56
C SER A 676 17.17 -24.34 -14.21
N VAL A 677 16.31 -24.69 -15.17
CA VAL A 677 15.45 -23.75 -15.88
C VAL A 677 14.01 -23.91 -15.42
N LEU A 678 13.39 -22.82 -15.00
CA LEU A 678 12.00 -22.78 -14.52
C LEU A 678 11.21 -21.71 -15.30
N PRO A 679 9.87 -21.70 -15.21
CA PRO A 679 9.09 -20.54 -15.65
C PRO A 679 9.55 -19.30 -14.89
N GLY A 680 9.59 -18.15 -15.58
CA GLY A 680 9.89 -16.87 -14.94
C GLY A 680 8.88 -16.55 -13.84
N LEU A 681 9.36 -15.93 -12.76
CA LEU A 681 8.52 -15.59 -11.62
C LEU A 681 7.62 -14.41 -11.96
N ILE A 682 6.40 -14.45 -11.44
CA ILE A 682 5.38 -13.44 -11.62
C ILE A 682 5.07 -12.84 -10.25
N ASP A 683 5.38 -11.57 -10.09
CA ASP A 683 4.97 -10.79 -8.93
C ASP A 683 3.63 -10.13 -9.24
N THR A 684 2.55 -10.65 -8.67
CA THR A 684 1.20 -10.19 -8.99
C THR A 684 0.81 -8.93 -8.22
N HIS A 685 1.57 -8.49 -7.22
CA HIS A 685 1.28 -7.24 -6.51
C HIS A 685 2.58 -6.60 -6.06
N ASN A 686 2.99 -5.56 -6.76
CA ASN A 686 4.06 -4.65 -6.35
C ASN A 686 3.70 -3.21 -6.74
N HIS A 687 4.63 -2.29 -6.63
CA HIS A 687 4.44 -0.89 -6.99
C HIS A 687 5.70 -0.33 -7.64
N TRP A 688 5.56 0.17 -8.85
CA TRP A 688 6.67 0.79 -9.56
C TRP A 688 6.92 2.21 -9.05
N HIS A 689 5.88 2.96 -8.70
CA HIS A 689 6.01 4.39 -8.41
C HIS A 689 5.63 4.76 -6.97
N TRP A 690 5.52 3.79 -6.06
CA TRP A 690 5.16 4.05 -4.65
C TRP A 690 6.13 5.01 -3.97
N ARG A 691 7.44 4.76 -4.09
CA ARG A 691 8.51 5.65 -3.60
C ARG A 691 8.96 6.66 -4.65
N GLY A 692 8.07 7.00 -5.58
CA GLY A 692 8.37 7.90 -6.68
C GLY A 692 9.50 7.40 -7.60
N PRO A 693 10.15 8.31 -8.36
CA PRO A 693 11.15 7.96 -9.38
C PRO A 693 12.55 7.59 -8.83
N GLN A 694 12.72 7.46 -7.52
CA GLN A 694 14.05 7.41 -6.88
C GLN A 694 14.90 6.19 -7.25
N TRP A 695 14.28 5.10 -7.69
CA TRP A 695 14.99 3.88 -8.10
C TRP A 695 15.59 3.96 -9.52
N GLY A 696 15.11 4.88 -10.37
CA GLY A 696 15.62 5.07 -11.72
C GLY A 696 15.59 3.81 -12.60
N ASP A 697 16.69 3.53 -13.29
CA ASP A 697 16.84 2.35 -14.16
C ASP A 697 17.20 1.07 -13.39
N ARG A 698 17.60 1.17 -12.12
CA ARG A 698 17.87 -0.02 -11.29
C ARG A 698 16.64 -0.87 -11.04
N GLN A 699 15.47 -0.23 -10.93
CA GLN A 699 14.24 -0.88 -10.46
C GLN A 699 13.87 -2.13 -11.26
N GLY A 700 13.75 -1.99 -12.59
CA GLY A 700 13.41 -3.11 -13.48
C GLY A 700 14.50 -4.18 -13.50
N ARG A 701 15.76 -3.77 -13.38
CA ARG A 701 16.91 -4.69 -13.34
C ARG A 701 16.96 -5.49 -12.06
N ALA A 702 16.58 -4.92 -10.92
CA ALA A 702 16.52 -5.63 -9.64
C ALA A 702 15.53 -6.80 -9.69
N TRP A 703 14.32 -6.57 -10.21
CA TRP A 703 13.35 -7.65 -10.43
C TRP A 703 13.87 -8.75 -11.36
N LEU A 704 14.45 -8.37 -12.51
CA LEU A 704 15.03 -9.33 -13.46
C LEU A 704 16.19 -10.13 -12.85
N ALA A 705 17.08 -9.48 -12.10
CA ALA A 705 18.24 -10.11 -11.46
C ALA A 705 17.84 -11.14 -10.41
N TYR A 706 16.60 -11.08 -9.91
CA TYR A 706 15.97 -12.04 -9.01
C TYR A 706 14.89 -12.89 -9.70
N GLY A 707 14.85 -12.92 -11.04
CA GLY A 707 14.05 -13.89 -11.80
C GLY A 707 12.58 -13.52 -12.00
N VAL A 708 12.17 -12.32 -11.59
CA VAL A 708 10.81 -11.80 -11.85
C VAL A 708 10.74 -11.32 -13.29
N THR A 709 9.98 -12.00 -14.13
CA THR A 709 9.83 -11.70 -15.57
C THR A 709 8.54 -10.96 -15.88
N THR A 710 7.57 -11.00 -14.97
CA THR A 710 6.30 -10.26 -15.06
C THR A 710 5.99 -9.63 -13.70
N SER A 711 5.60 -8.36 -13.75
CA SER A 711 5.17 -7.57 -12.59
C SER A 711 3.77 -7.01 -12.85
N ARG A 712 2.92 -6.99 -11.82
CA ARG A 712 1.68 -6.22 -11.83
C ARG A 712 1.67 -5.21 -10.68
N SER A 713 1.45 -3.94 -11.01
CA SER A 713 1.24 -2.89 -10.02
C SER A 713 -0.22 -2.49 -9.90
N PRO A 714 -0.85 -2.62 -8.71
CA PRO A 714 -2.27 -2.30 -8.51
C PRO A 714 -2.53 -0.88 -8.00
N SER A 715 -1.57 0.05 -8.06
CA SER A 715 -1.83 1.51 -7.98
C SER A 715 -0.54 2.27 -8.30
N ASP A 716 -0.57 3.13 -9.32
CA ASP A 716 0.55 4.00 -9.72
C ASP A 716 0.03 5.33 -10.31
N PRO A 717 0.83 6.41 -10.44
CA PRO A 717 0.41 7.59 -11.20
C PRO A 717 0.07 7.19 -12.65
N ALA A 718 -1.13 7.53 -13.12
CA ALA A 718 -1.74 6.89 -14.30
C ALA A 718 -0.89 6.96 -15.57
N TYR A 719 -0.33 8.15 -15.84
CA TYR A 719 0.48 8.37 -17.03
C TYR A 719 1.90 7.81 -16.89
N GLN A 720 2.42 7.71 -15.66
CA GLN A 720 3.71 7.06 -15.41
C GLN A 720 3.60 5.53 -15.55
N MET A 721 2.47 4.95 -15.14
CA MET A 721 2.13 3.55 -15.42
C MET A 721 2.11 3.29 -16.92
N ALA A 722 1.35 4.08 -17.68
CA ALA A 722 1.26 3.92 -19.13
C ALA A 722 2.64 4.08 -19.80
N GLU A 723 3.42 5.09 -19.40
CA GLU A 723 4.75 5.36 -19.95
C GLU A 723 5.75 4.24 -19.62
N THR A 724 5.74 3.72 -18.39
CA THR A 724 6.60 2.61 -17.97
C THR A 724 6.30 1.36 -18.79
N ARG A 725 5.02 1.03 -18.97
CA ARG A 725 4.59 -0.09 -19.81
C ARG A 725 5.13 0.09 -21.22
N GLU A 726 4.84 1.22 -21.86
CA GLU A 726 5.24 1.48 -23.25
C GLU A 726 6.77 1.49 -23.43
N ALA A 727 7.51 2.02 -22.46
CA ALA A 727 8.98 2.01 -22.48
C ALA A 727 9.57 0.58 -22.40
N LEU A 728 9.00 -0.29 -21.55
CA LEU A 728 9.37 -1.70 -21.47
C LEU A 728 8.98 -2.45 -22.74
N GLU A 729 7.77 -2.20 -23.28
CA GLU A 729 7.31 -2.82 -24.52
C GLU A 729 8.20 -2.41 -25.72
N ALA A 730 8.62 -1.15 -25.79
CA ALA A 730 9.50 -0.63 -26.83
C ALA A 730 10.96 -1.09 -26.68
N GLY A 731 11.34 -1.71 -25.55
CA GLY A 731 12.73 -2.05 -25.23
C GLY A 731 13.60 -0.83 -24.91
N ALA A 732 12.99 0.32 -24.61
CA ALA A 732 13.69 1.54 -24.22
C ALA A 732 14.07 1.54 -22.72
N LYS A 733 13.44 0.66 -21.93
CA LYS A 733 13.75 0.39 -20.52
C LYS A 733 13.95 -1.11 -20.32
N VAL A 734 14.86 -1.49 -19.43
CA VAL A 734 15.13 -2.90 -19.06
C VAL A 734 14.34 -3.25 -17.81
N GLY A 735 13.54 -4.32 -17.87
CA GLY A 735 12.74 -4.78 -16.74
C GLY A 735 11.78 -5.91 -17.09
N PRO A 736 11.00 -6.40 -16.12
CA PRO A 736 9.96 -7.39 -16.37
C PRO A 736 8.87 -6.82 -17.28
N ARG A 737 8.02 -7.69 -17.81
CA ARG A 737 6.73 -7.24 -18.36
C ARG A 737 5.96 -6.51 -17.27
N PHE A 738 5.27 -5.46 -17.65
CA PHE A 738 4.50 -4.64 -16.73
C PHE A 738 3.03 -4.63 -17.12
N LEU A 739 2.21 -5.05 -16.16
CA LEU A 739 0.77 -4.88 -16.14
C LEU A 739 0.43 -3.91 -15.01
N GLY A 740 -0.61 -3.12 -15.13
CA GLY A 740 -0.98 -2.30 -13.98
C GLY A 740 -2.27 -1.53 -14.09
N SER A 741 -2.60 -0.90 -12.97
CA SER A 741 -3.54 0.20 -12.90
C SER A 741 -2.79 1.52 -12.74
N GLY A 742 -3.41 2.62 -13.12
CA GLY A 742 -3.05 3.92 -12.56
C GLY A 742 -3.57 4.05 -11.12
N GLU A 743 -4.01 5.24 -10.71
CA GLU A 743 -4.28 5.48 -9.29
C GLU A 743 -5.46 4.64 -8.79
N GLY A 744 -5.36 4.16 -7.55
CA GLY A 744 -6.44 3.47 -6.88
C GLY A 744 -7.56 4.44 -6.50
N MET A 745 -8.81 3.96 -6.55
CA MET A 745 -9.98 4.74 -6.15
C MET A 745 -10.19 4.54 -4.65
N ASP A 746 -10.02 5.61 -3.86
CA ASP A 746 -10.18 5.60 -2.41
C ASP A 746 -11.35 6.48 -1.98
N GLY A 747 -11.79 6.34 -0.73
CA GLY A 747 -12.87 7.16 -0.17
C GLY A 747 -12.54 8.65 -0.09
N MET A 748 -13.34 9.41 0.67
CA MET A 748 -13.17 10.86 0.80
C MET A 748 -11.84 11.28 1.44
N ARG A 749 -11.18 10.36 2.16
CA ARG A 749 -9.88 10.57 2.81
C ARG A 749 -8.84 9.62 2.19
N SER A 750 -7.64 10.13 1.92
CA SER A 750 -6.54 9.37 1.35
C SER A 750 -5.26 9.59 2.17
N ASN A 751 -4.31 8.67 2.09
CA ASN A 751 -2.98 8.82 2.69
C ASN A 751 -1.87 8.85 1.63
N HIS A 752 -1.91 7.90 0.70
CA HIS A 752 -0.84 7.68 -0.28
C HIS A 752 -0.98 8.56 -1.51
N GLN A 753 0.14 8.95 -2.11
CA GLN A 753 0.15 9.82 -3.29
C GLN A 753 -0.51 9.20 -4.54
N VAL A 754 -0.57 7.87 -4.61
CA VAL A 754 -1.11 7.07 -5.73
C VAL A 754 -2.59 6.69 -5.56
N MET A 755 -3.27 7.31 -4.59
CA MET A 755 -4.70 7.08 -4.33
C MET A 755 -5.48 8.35 -4.65
N ARG A 756 -6.64 8.19 -5.30
CA ARG A 756 -7.56 9.27 -5.62
C ARG A 756 -8.74 9.27 -4.66
N PRO A 757 -8.95 10.34 -3.89
CA PRO A 757 -10.12 10.45 -3.04
C PRO A 757 -11.37 10.71 -3.89
N VAL A 758 -12.40 9.89 -3.72
CA VAL A 758 -13.66 9.94 -4.46
C VAL A 758 -14.75 10.55 -3.59
N PHE A 759 -15.31 11.69 -4.03
CA PHE A 759 -16.35 12.42 -3.31
C PHE A 759 -17.75 12.26 -3.91
N SER A 760 -17.85 11.87 -5.19
CA SER A 760 -19.13 11.75 -5.88
C SER A 760 -19.12 10.69 -6.98
N ARG A 761 -20.31 10.27 -7.42
CA ARG A 761 -20.46 9.32 -8.53
C ARG A 761 -19.99 9.91 -9.86
N GLU A 762 -20.19 11.21 -10.07
CA GLU A 762 -19.73 11.89 -11.29
C GLU A 762 -18.20 11.92 -11.37
N GLN A 763 -17.51 12.11 -10.24
CA GLN A 763 -16.07 11.97 -10.18
C GLN A 763 -15.63 10.54 -10.48
N LEU A 764 -16.29 9.55 -9.87
CA LEU A 764 -16.00 8.14 -10.10
C LEU A 764 -16.08 7.76 -11.59
N GLU A 765 -17.08 8.28 -12.30
CA GLU A 765 -17.22 8.08 -13.75
C GLU A 765 -16.03 8.63 -14.53
N ARG A 766 -15.59 9.85 -14.22
CA ARG A 766 -14.40 10.47 -14.83
C ARG A 766 -13.15 9.62 -14.58
N ASP A 767 -12.99 9.09 -13.38
CA ASP A 767 -11.84 8.25 -13.03
C ASP A 767 -11.85 6.91 -13.79
N LEU A 768 -13.03 6.32 -14.00
CA LEU A 768 -13.21 5.12 -14.82
C LEU A 768 -12.95 5.38 -16.31
N GLU A 769 -13.43 6.50 -16.85
CA GLU A 769 -13.16 6.91 -18.23
C GLU A 769 -11.66 7.04 -18.49
N ARG A 770 -10.91 7.64 -17.55
CA ARG A 770 -9.44 7.70 -17.61
C ARG A 770 -8.82 6.30 -17.61
N ALA A 771 -9.26 5.42 -16.71
CA ALA A 771 -8.76 4.05 -16.63
C ALA A 771 -8.94 3.28 -17.95
N PHE A 772 -10.08 3.47 -18.61
CA PHE A 772 -10.37 2.82 -19.90
C PHE A 772 -9.54 3.41 -21.04
N ALA A 773 -9.42 4.75 -21.08
CA ALA A 773 -8.66 5.45 -22.11
C ALA A 773 -7.15 5.16 -22.05
N LEU A 774 -6.59 4.97 -20.84
CA LEU A 774 -5.19 4.61 -20.62
C LEU A 774 -4.96 3.09 -20.61
N GLU A 775 -5.98 2.32 -21.00
CA GLU A 775 -5.94 0.88 -21.15
C GLU A 775 -5.41 0.15 -19.90
N TYR A 776 -5.99 0.41 -18.73
CA TYR A 776 -5.61 -0.29 -17.50
C TYR A 776 -5.80 -1.81 -17.66
N ASP A 777 -4.88 -2.58 -17.06
CA ASP A 777 -4.95 -4.04 -17.04
C ASP A 777 -5.78 -4.55 -15.83
N VAL A 778 -5.95 -3.70 -14.81
CA VAL A 778 -6.77 -3.92 -13.61
C VAL A 778 -7.28 -2.57 -13.07
N VAL A 779 -8.39 -2.56 -12.34
CA VAL A 779 -8.84 -1.40 -11.54
C VAL A 779 -8.74 -1.74 -10.06
N LYS A 780 -8.17 -0.83 -9.26
CA LYS A 780 -8.09 -0.98 -7.80
C LYS A 780 -9.20 -0.18 -7.13
N SER A 781 -10.19 -0.88 -6.59
CA SER A 781 -11.18 -0.33 -5.65
C SER A 781 -10.59 -0.43 -4.25
N TYR A 782 -10.08 0.67 -3.72
CA TYR A 782 -9.33 0.64 -2.47
C TYR A 782 -10.23 0.48 -1.24
N MET A 783 -9.60 0.42 -0.07
CA MET A 783 -10.25 0.05 1.19
C MET A 783 -11.27 1.06 1.73
N ARG A 784 -11.41 2.29 1.20
CA ARG A 784 -12.37 3.29 1.73
C ARG A 784 -13.43 3.72 0.73
N LEU A 785 -13.61 3.00 -0.37
CA LEU A 785 -14.73 3.29 -1.27
C LEU A 785 -16.04 2.71 -0.68
N PRO A 786 -17.14 3.48 -0.59
CA PRO A 786 -18.43 2.92 -0.18
C PRO A 786 -18.82 1.70 -1.04
N VAL A 787 -19.44 0.69 -0.45
CA VAL A 787 -19.71 -0.59 -1.15
C VAL A 787 -20.58 -0.39 -2.39
N ALA A 788 -21.52 0.57 -2.36
CA ALA A 788 -22.33 0.92 -3.52
C ALA A 788 -21.49 1.47 -4.69
N TYR A 789 -20.41 2.21 -4.41
CA TYR A 789 -19.48 2.68 -5.43
C TYR A 789 -18.56 1.55 -5.90
N GLU A 790 -18.09 0.67 -5.00
CA GLU A 790 -17.34 -0.53 -5.39
C GLU A 790 -18.13 -1.41 -6.37
N ARG A 791 -19.40 -1.71 -6.07
CA ARG A 791 -20.27 -2.48 -6.97
C ARG A 791 -20.36 -1.84 -8.35
N HIS A 792 -20.54 -0.52 -8.39
CA HIS A 792 -20.57 0.24 -9.64
C HIS A 792 -19.23 0.19 -10.40
N VAL A 793 -18.09 0.21 -9.70
CA VAL A 793 -16.76 -0.01 -10.32
C VAL A 793 -16.66 -1.40 -10.93
N VAL A 794 -17.09 -2.44 -10.22
CA VAL A 794 -17.08 -3.83 -10.72
C VAL A 794 -17.92 -3.95 -11.98
N GLU A 795 -19.16 -3.48 -11.96
CA GLU A 795 -20.06 -3.50 -13.12
C GLU A 795 -19.44 -2.82 -14.35
N ARG A 796 -18.86 -1.61 -14.17
CA ARG A 796 -18.27 -0.84 -15.27
C ARG A 796 -16.98 -1.44 -15.81
N ALA A 797 -16.09 -1.90 -14.92
CA ALA A 797 -14.83 -2.51 -15.31
C ALA A 797 -15.06 -3.86 -16.02
N HIS A 798 -15.97 -4.69 -15.51
CA HIS A 798 -16.33 -5.98 -16.12
C HIS A 798 -16.99 -5.80 -17.50
N ALA A 799 -17.84 -4.79 -17.68
CA ALA A 799 -18.37 -4.43 -18.99
C ALA A 799 -17.28 -4.08 -20.02
N HIS A 800 -16.10 -3.66 -19.56
CA HIS A 800 -14.92 -3.37 -20.38
C HIS A 800 -13.89 -4.51 -20.40
N GLY A 801 -14.20 -5.65 -19.77
CA GLY A 801 -13.32 -6.80 -19.68
C GLY A 801 -12.13 -6.62 -18.74
N ILE A 802 -12.17 -5.67 -17.79
CA ILE A 802 -11.08 -5.35 -16.88
C ILE A 802 -11.38 -5.92 -15.48
N PRO A 803 -10.47 -6.69 -14.86
CA PRO A 803 -10.66 -7.17 -13.49
C PRO A 803 -10.57 -6.05 -12.45
N VAL A 804 -11.20 -6.26 -11.30
CA VAL A 804 -11.16 -5.35 -10.15
C VAL A 804 -10.54 -6.03 -8.93
N THR A 805 -9.70 -5.32 -8.19
CA THR A 805 -9.09 -5.82 -6.94
C THR A 805 -9.30 -4.85 -5.78
N SER A 806 -9.22 -5.37 -4.55
CA SER A 806 -9.44 -4.64 -3.29
C SER A 806 -8.68 -5.29 -2.13
N HIS A 807 -8.81 -4.72 -0.92
CA HIS A 807 -8.32 -5.31 0.34
C HIS A 807 -9.43 -6.10 1.07
N TYR A 808 -10.68 -6.01 0.63
CA TYR A 808 -11.79 -6.69 1.29
C TYR A 808 -12.02 -8.10 0.77
N LEU A 809 -12.38 -8.99 1.68
CA LEU A 809 -12.98 -10.28 1.35
C LEU A 809 -14.48 -10.13 1.12
N TYR A 810 -15.21 -9.64 2.12
CA TYR A 810 -16.65 -9.43 2.07
C TYR A 810 -16.94 -7.96 2.41
N PRO A 811 -17.80 -7.25 1.67
CA PRO A 811 -18.71 -7.73 0.61
C PRO A 811 -18.08 -7.86 -0.80
N ALA A 812 -16.77 -7.76 -0.97
CA ALA A 812 -16.14 -7.87 -2.29
C ALA A 812 -16.46 -9.18 -3.04
N ALA A 813 -16.57 -10.30 -2.31
CA ALA A 813 -17.04 -11.58 -2.86
C ALA A 813 -18.49 -11.52 -3.37
N ASP A 814 -19.35 -10.73 -2.74
CA ASP A 814 -20.74 -10.46 -3.19
C ASP A 814 -20.77 -9.51 -4.39
N THR A 815 -19.93 -8.47 -4.40
CA THR A 815 -19.90 -7.50 -5.50
C THR A 815 -19.32 -8.08 -6.80
N GLY A 816 -18.72 -9.26 -6.75
CA GLY A 816 -18.15 -9.97 -7.90
C GLY A 816 -16.68 -9.61 -8.20
N LEU A 817 -15.99 -9.02 -7.23
CA LEU A 817 -14.60 -8.59 -7.33
C LEU A 817 -13.66 -9.78 -7.69
N ASP A 818 -12.54 -9.52 -8.39
CA ASP A 818 -11.73 -10.60 -8.99
C ASP A 818 -10.65 -11.16 -8.06
N GLY A 819 -10.13 -10.36 -7.11
CA GLY A 819 -9.13 -10.80 -6.15
C GLY A 819 -8.89 -9.86 -4.98
N MET A 820 -8.61 -10.46 -3.83
CA MET A 820 -8.21 -9.78 -2.59
C MET A 820 -6.69 -9.72 -2.51
N GLU A 821 -6.17 -8.53 -2.35
CA GLU A 821 -4.73 -8.29 -2.51
C GLU A 821 -3.92 -8.42 -1.23
N HIS A 822 -4.52 -8.51 -0.05
CA HIS A 822 -3.79 -8.70 1.21
C HIS A 822 -4.44 -9.81 2.04
N THR A 823 -3.65 -10.60 2.79
CA THR A 823 -4.18 -11.61 3.73
C THR A 823 -4.85 -10.96 4.94
N GLY A 824 -4.44 -9.74 5.29
CA GLY A 824 -5.07 -8.90 6.30
C GLY A 824 -4.54 -7.47 6.23
N GLY A 825 -4.60 -6.76 7.37
CA GLY A 825 -4.06 -5.41 7.45
C GLY A 825 -5.02 -4.30 7.05
N GLY A 826 -4.51 -3.06 7.09
CA GLY A 826 -5.15 -1.79 6.68
C GLY A 826 -6.58 -1.94 6.17
N ASN A 827 -7.54 -1.92 7.09
CA ASN A 827 -8.97 -2.00 6.83
C ASN A 827 -9.62 -0.73 7.39
N ARG A 828 -10.67 -0.20 6.75
CA ARG A 828 -11.32 1.03 7.22
C ARG A 828 -11.95 0.84 8.61
N LEU A 829 -12.25 -0.40 9.00
CA LEU A 829 -12.76 -0.77 10.32
C LEU A 829 -11.76 -0.56 11.47
N GLY A 830 -10.46 -0.44 11.18
CA GLY A 830 -9.39 -0.44 12.18
C GLY A 830 -8.93 -1.84 12.62
N TYR A 831 -9.54 -2.90 12.08
CA TYR A 831 -9.18 -4.31 12.30
C TYR A 831 -9.53 -5.15 11.06
N SER A 832 -8.93 -6.35 10.91
CA SER A 832 -9.18 -7.23 9.76
C SER A 832 -10.41 -8.14 9.96
N ARG A 833 -11.01 -8.65 8.87
CA ARG A 833 -12.06 -9.70 8.91
C ARG A 833 -11.54 -11.07 8.47
N THR A 834 -10.26 -11.17 8.12
CA THR A 834 -9.63 -12.41 7.65
C THR A 834 -8.60 -12.99 8.61
N LEU A 835 -8.04 -12.13 9.46
CA LEU A 835 -7.07 -12.47 10.49
C LEU A 835 -7.47 -11.79 11.81
N SER A 836 -7.31 -12.48 12.93
CA SER A 836 -7.46 -11.90 14.26
C SER A 836 -6.39 -10.83 14.52
N ALA A 837 -6.73 -9.83 15.32
CA ALA A 837 -5.87 -8.66 15.52
C ALA A 837 -4.55 -8.99 16.26
N ALA A 838 -4.60 -9.89 17.26
CA ALA A 838 -3.43 -10.20 18.10
C ALA A 838 -2.58 -11.31 17.49
N ALA A 839 -3.15 -12.51 17.30
CA ALA A 839 -2.38 -13.68 16.89
C ALA A 839 -2.32 -13.90 15.37
N GLY A 840 -3.03 -13.11 14.55
CA GLY A 840 -3.08 -13.29 13.10
C GLY A 840 -3.75 -14.61 12.68
N ARG A 841 -4.71 -15.12 13.45
CA ARG A 841 -5.40 -16.39 13.19
C ARG A 841 -6.51 -16.21 12.16
N THR A 842 -6.63 -17.16 11.22
CA THR A 842 -7.71 -17.20 10.21
C THR A 842 -8.75 -18.27 10.53
N PHE A 843 -9.98 -18.07 10.07
CA PHE A 843 -11.13 -18.92 10.40
C PHE A 843 -11.81 -19.49 9.16
N SER A 844 -12.76 -20.41 9.35
CA SER A 844 -13.37 -21.15 8.24
C SER A 844 -14.11 -20.26 7.24
N ASP A 845 -14.72 -19.15 7.67
CA ASP A 845 -15.42 -18.21 6.77
C ASP A 845 -14.52 -17.72 5.64
N SER A 846 -13.32 -17.29 5.97
CA SER A 846 -12.38 -16.70 5.04
C SER A 846 -11.90 -17.72 4.02
N VAL A 847 -11.62 -18.94 4.47
CA VAL A 847 -11.20 -20.06 3.62
C VAL A 847 -12.32 -20.48 2.68
N GLU A 848 -13.53 -20.66 3.19
CA GLU A 848 -14.70 -21.09 2.42
C GLU A 848 -15.13 -20.03 1.40
N LEU A 849 -15.18 -18.75 1.78
CA LEU A 849 -15.54 -17.65 0.88
C LEU A 849 -14.54 -17.49 -0.27
N LEU A 850 -13.23 -17.57 0.00
CA LEU A 850 -12.21 -17.49 -1.05
C LEU A 850 -12.27 -18.69 -2.00
N ALA A 851 -12.47 -19.90 -1.47
CA ALA A 851 -12.63 -21.10 -2.29
C ALA A 851 -13.90 -21.04 -3.16
N ALA A 852 -15.01 -20.56 -2.61
CA ALA A 852 -16.31 -20.51 -3.27
C ALA A 852 -16.45 -19.37 -4.30
N SER A 853 -15.93 -18.18 -3.98
CA SER A 853 -16.03 -17.00 -4.85
C SER A 853 -15.22 -17.12 -6.14
N GLY A 854 -14.15 -17.91 -6.12
CA GLY A 854 -13.13 -17.92 -7.16
C GLY A 854 -12.32 -16.62 -7.22
N MET A 855 -12.41 -15.76 -6.20
CA MET A 855 -11.45 -14.68 -5.98
C MET A 855 -10.07 -15.29 -5.73
N TRP A 856 -9.04 -14.68 -6.32
CA TRP A 856 -7.68 -15.00 -5.91
C TRP A 856 -7.28 -14.18 -4.69
N MET A 857 -6.33 -14.70 -3.92
CA MET A 857 -5.68 -14.00 -2.82
C MET A 857 -4.17 -13.91 -3.04
N SER A 858 -3.58 -12.75 -2.74
CA SER A 858 -2.14 -12.53 -2.82
C SER A 858 -1.43 -12.76 -1.47
N THR A 859 -0.14 -13.12 -1.52
CA THR A 859 0.75 -13.22 -0.34
C THR A 859 1.17 -11.88 0.24
N THR A 860 0.63 -10.77 -0.26
CA THR A 860 0.95 -9.42 0.19
C THR A 860 0.71 -9.30 1.70
N THR A 861 1.61 -8.61 2.42
CA THR A 861 1.82 -8.56 3.88
C THR A 861 2.67 -9.66 4.52
N LEU A 862 3.06 -10.68 3.77
CA LEU A 862 4.04 -11.68 4.21
C LEU A 862 5.48 -11.10 4.14
N PHE A 863 5.79 -10.09 4.97
CA PHE A 863 7.11 -9.43 4.94
C PHE A 863 8.24 -10.33 5.44
N ALA A 864 7.93 -11.21 6.41
CA ALA A 864 8.82 -12.23 6.97
C ALA A 864 10.25 -11.73 7.28
N SER A 865 10.36 -10.52 7.86
CA SER A 865 11.65 -9.90 8.17
C SER A 865 12.45 -10.67 9.22
N GLU A 866 11.78 -11.40 10.10
CA GLU A 866 12.39 -12.25 11.11
C GLU A 866 13.22 -13.39 10.53
N LEU A 867 13.00 -13.79 9.27
CA LEU A 867 13.85 -14.81 8.64
C LEU A 867 15.26 -14.30 8.32
N PHE A 868 15.51 -12.99 8.34
CA PHE A 868 16.87 -12.45 8.23
C PHE A 868 17.75 -12.76 9.45
N LEU A 869 17.15 -13.19 10.57
CA LEU A 869 17.89 -13.70 11.71
C LEU A 869 18.55 -15.06 11.42
N ASP A 870 17.94 -15.84 10.54
CA ASP A 870 18.41 -17.17 10.17
C ASP A 870 19.25 -17.15 8.88
N ASP A 871 18.89 -16.30 7.92
CA ASP A 871 19.51 -16.24 6.60
C ASP A 871 19.63 -14.81 6.06
N ARG A 872 20.86 -14.33 5.94
CA ARG A 872 21.22 -13.00 5.40
C ARG A 872 21.66 -13.03 3.94
N SER A 873 21.58 -14.17 3.26
CA SER A 873 22.08 -14.35 1.89
C SER A 873 21.54 -13.33 0.89
N LEU A 874 20.25 -12.94 1.00
CA LEU A 874 19.64 -11.94 0.12
C LEU A 874 20.15 -10.51 0.37
N ILE A 875 20.56 -10.20 1.60
CA ILE A 875 21.14 -8.89 1.99
C ILE A 875 22.60 -8.84 1.55
N GLU A 876 23.32 -9.93 1.75
CA GLU A 876 24.76 -10.01 1.47
C GLU A 876 25.08 -10.20 -0.02
N ASP A 877 24.08 -10.54 -0.82
CA ASP A 877 24.19 -10.74 -2.27
C ASP A 877 24.72 -9.48 -2.99
N GLU A 878 25.64 -9.69 -3.93
CA GLU A 878 26.20 -8.61 -4.76
C GLU A 878 25.11 -7.87 -5.55
N ARG A 879 24.10 -8.58 -6.05
CA ARG A 879 22.98 -7.99 -6.80
C ARG A 879 22.25 -6.95 -5.96
N THR A 880 21.98 -7.27 -4.70
CA THR A 880 21.33 -6.36 -3.75
C THR A 880 22.21 -5.14 -3.50
N LYS A 881 23.49 -5.34 -3.17
CA LYS A 881 24.45 -4.25 -2.93
C LYS A 881 24.65 -3.30 -4.12
N VAL A 882 24.50 -3.78 -5.35
CA VAL A 882 24.71 -2.98 -6.58
C VAL A 882 23.41 -2.34 -7.10
N LEU A 883 22.29 -3.08 -7.05
CA LEU A 883 21.02 -2.63 -7.64
C LEU A 883 20.09 -1.94 -6.64
N PHE A 884 20.39 -1.95 -5.35
CA PHE A 884 19.68 -1.09 -4.42
C PHE A 884 20.38 0.27 -4.38
N PRO A 885 19.64 1.38 -4.53
CA PRO A 885 20.17 2.69 -4.15
C PRO A 885 20.69 2.64 -2.70
N PRO A 886 21.75 3.39 -2.34
CA PRO A 886 22.38 3.30 -1.02
C PRO A 886 21.39 3.39 0.15
N TRP A 887 20.46 4.35 0.11
CA TRP A 887 19.44 4.53 1.15
C TRP A 887 18.42 3.37 1.24
N GLU A 888 18.12 2.67 0.15
CA GLU A 888 17.25 1.49 0.18
C GLU A 888 18.02 0.26 0.70
N TYR A 889 19.31 0.15 0.40
CA TYR A 889 20.16 -0.88 0.96
C TYR A 889 20.31 -0.69 2.48
N ASP A 890 20.58 0.53 2.93
CA ASP A 890 20.67 0.86 4.35
C ASP A 890 19.34 0.59 5.08
N ARG A 891 18.20 0.92 4.45
CA ARG A 891 16.87 0.58 4.99
C ARG A 891 16.65 -0.93 5.12
N LEU A 892 17.08 -1.71 4.12
CA LEU A 892 17.01 -3.17 4.17
C LEU A 892 17.87 -3.74 5.30
N VAL A 893 19.10 -3.24 5.46
CA VAL A 893 19.98 -3.65 6.56
C VAL A 893 19.33 -3.31 7.90
N GLN A 894 18.82 -2.08 8.06
CA GLN A 894 18.14 -1.68 9.30
C GLN A 894 16.92 -2.57 9.60
N LYS A 895 16.09 -2.87 8.60
CA LYS A 895 14.95 -3.80 8.73
C LYS A 895 15.39 -5.18 9.23
N ALA A 896 16.55 -5.68 8.79
CA ALA A 896 17.08 -6.95 9.23
C ALA A 896 17.63 -6.91 10.66
N GLU A 897 18.25 -5.80 11.08
CA GLU A 897 18.68 -5.61 12.47
C GLU A 897 17.48 -5.46 13.42
N ASP A 898 16.46 -4.70 13.01
CA ASP A 898 15.22 -4.48 13.78
C ASP A 898 14.39 -5.76 13.95
N ALA A 899 14.63 -6.79 13.13
CA ALA A 899 13.95 -8.07 13.22
C ALA A 899 14.21 -8.82 14.55
N ALA A 900 15.29 -8.48 15.26
CA ALA A 900 15.58 -8.95 16.62
C ALA A 900 14.95 -8.08 17.73
N GLY A 901 14.21 -7.03 17.36
CA GLY A 901 13.62 -6.06 18.27
C GLY A 901 12.42 -6.57 19.08
N PRO A 902 11.77 -5.68 19.85
CA PRO A 902 10.67 -6.05 20.76
C PRO A 902 9.47 -6.69 20.06
N ASP A 903 9.24 -6.38 18.79
CA ASP A 903 8.11 -6.89 18.01
C ASP A 903 8.37 -8.27 17.37
N LYS A 904 9.51 -8.92 17.67
CA LYS A 904 9.90 -10.20 17.05
C LYS A 904 8.82 -11.28 17.19
N GLU A 905 8.27 -11.45 18.40
CA GLU A 905 7.25 -12.49 18.66
C GLU A 905 5.94 -12.21 17.92
N LEU A 906 5.52 -10.94 17.87
CA LEU A 906 4.33 -10.51 17.14
C LEU A 906 4.51 -10.71 15.63
N ASN A 907 5.64 -10.26 15.08
CA ASN A 907 5.95 -10.43 13.66
C ASN A 907 6.01 -11.91 13.28
N HIS A 908 6.60 -12.76 14.12
CA HIS A 908 6.63 -14.20 13.91
C HIS A 908 5.22 -14.81 13.91
N ALA A 909 4.38 -14.47 14.89
CA ALA A 909 3.00 -14.96 14.96
C ALA A 909 2.20 -14.57 13.72
N TRP A 910 2.32 -13.32 13.25
CA TRP A 910 1.68 -12.86 12.02
C TRP A 910 2.21 -13.56 10.77
N THR A 911 3.52 -13.78 10.63
CA THR A 911 4.06 -14.56 9.49
C THR A 911 3.49 -15.97 9.47
N VAL A 912 3.41 -16.65 10.62
CA VAL A 912 2.84 -18.00 10.72
C VAL A 912 1.35 -17.99 10.37
N GLY A 913 0.60 -17.02 10.90
CA GLY A 913 -0.83 -16.85 10.62
C GLY A 913 -1.15 -16.55 9.15
N ASP A 914 -0.36 -15.66 8.52
CA ASP A 914 -0.43 -15.37 7.09
C ASP A 914 -0.22 -16.64 6.26
N VAL A 915 0.82 -17.43 6.56
CA VAL A 915 1.09 -18.68 5.83
C VAL A 915 0.02 -19.75 6.06
N ASP A 916 -0.49 -19.90 7.29
CA ASP A 916 -1.59 -20.83 7.59
C ASP A 916 -2.84 -20.51 6.74
N MET A 917 -3.22 -19.24 6.69
CA MET A 917 -4.34 -18.78 5.85
C MET A 917 -4.14 -19.14 4.39
N LEU A 918 -2.99 -18.75 3.83
CA LEU A 918 -2.66 -19.02 2.43
C LEU A 918 -2.68 -20.53 2.15
N LEU A 919 -2.15 -21.35 3.07
CA LEU A 919 -2.09 -22.80 2.90
C LEU A 919 -3.47 -23.44 2.94
N ARG A 920 -4.32 -23.04 3.88
CA ARG A 920 -5.70 -23.54 4.01
C ARG A 920 -6.54 -23.15 2.81
N VAL A 921 -6.45 -21.89 2.35
CA VAL A 921 -7.12 -21.44 1.11
C VAL A 921 -6.63 -22.24 -0.09
N HIS A 922 -5.31 -22.41 -0.25
CA HIS A 922 -4.72 -23.15 -1.36
C HIS A 922 -5.20 -24.61 -1.40
N ARG A 923 -5.17 -25.30 -0.25
CA ARG A 923 -5.55 -26.72 -0.15
C ARG A 923 -7.07 -26.95 -0.17
N ALA A 924 -7.87 -25.93 0.16
CA ALA A 924 -9.32 -25.92 -0.04
C ALA A 924 -9.73 -25.69 -1.52
N GLY A 925 -8.77 -25.44 -2.42
CA GLY A 925 -9.04 -25.22 -3.85
C GLY A 925 -9.14 -23.74 -4.25
N GLY A 926 -8.94 -22.81 -3.31
CA GLY A 926 -8.82 -21.39 -3.58
C GLY A 926 -7.54 -21.03 -4.35
N LEU A 927 -7.54 -19.86 -5.01
CA LEU A 927 -6.43 -19.43 -5.85
C LEU A 927 -5.49 -18.49 -5.10
N VAL A 928 -4.36 -19.02 -4.61
CA VAL A 928 -3.29 -18.23 -3.99
C VAL A 928 -2.20 -17.86 -4.99
N VAL A 929 -1.81 -16.60 -5.01
CA VAL A 929 -0.78 -16.03 -5.89
C VAL A 929 0.28 -15.26 -5.12
N ALA A 930 1.53 -15.25 -5.61
CA ALA A 930 2.58 -14.46 -5.00
C ALA A 930 2.44 -12.97 -5.35
N GLY A 931 2.56 -12.11 -4.35
CA GLY A 931 2.63 -10.66 -4.47
C GLY A 931 3.35 -10.06 -3.26
N THR A 932 4.28 -9.14 -3.52
CA THR A 932 5.27 -8.71 -2.52
C THR A 932 4.95 -7.39 -1.81
N ASP A 933 4.08 -6.56 -2.38
CA ASP A 933 3.88 -5.15 -2.01
C ASP A 933 5.11 -4.25 -2.20
N ALA A 934 6.20 -4.73 -2.80
CA ALA A 934 7.42 -3.94 -2.95
C ALA A 934 7.14 -2.65 -3.77
N ALA A 935 7.55 -1.44 -3.39
CA ALA A 935 8.56 -1.10 -2.40
C ALA A 935 8.04 -0.76 -0.97
N LEU A 936 6.81 -1.16 -0.60
CA LEU A 936 6.48 -1.26 0.83
C LEU A 936 7.33 -2.35 1.48
N ASP A 937 7.48 -3.48 0.76
CA ASP A 937 8.54 -4.45 1.00
C ASP A 937 9.77 -4.21 0.09
N ASP A 938 10.66 -5.19 -0.10
CA ASP A 938 11.94 -5.00 -0.78
C ASP A 938 11.96 -5.54 -2.22
N ILE A 939 12.28 -4.66 -3.18
CA ILE A 939 12.21 -4.95 -4.62
C ILE A 939 13.09 -6.15 -5.00
N GLY A 940 12.50 -7.12 -5.70
CA GLY A 940 13.18 -8.30 -6.21
C GLY A 940 13.43 -9.39 -5.18
N ILE A 941 13.91 -9.06 -3.97
CA ILE A 941 14.24 -10.06 -2.95
C ILE A 941 13.01 -10.57 -2.18
N SER A 942 11.98 -9.75 -1.99
CA SER A 942 10.82 -10.14 -1.18
C SER A 942 10.03 -11.32 -1.74
N ILE A 943 10.02 -11.52 -3.07
CA ILE A 943 9.36 -12.71 -3.64
C ILE A 943 10.03 -13.99 -3.16
N HIS A 944 11.36 -13.98 -2.99
CA HIS A 944 12.11 -15.11 -2.45
C HIS A 944 11.91 -15.26 -0.95
N GLN A 945 11.80 -14.14 -0.22
CA GLN A 945 11.45 -14.17 1.20
C GLN A 945 10.06 -14.78 1.43
N ASN A 946 9.08 -14.41 0.62
CA ASN A 946 7.72 -14.97 0.64
C ASN A 946 7.74 -16.49 0.38
N LEU A 947 8.47 -16.93 -0.66
CA LEU A 947 8.61 -18.36 -0.98
C LEU A 947 9.26 -19.14 0.16
N ARG A 948 10.31 -18.59 0.79
CA ARG A 948 11.00 -19.20 1.93
C ARG A 948 10.08 -19.28 3.16
N ALA A 949 9.34 -18.22 3.47
CA ALA A 949 8.37 -18.21 4.57
C ALA A 949 7.27 -19.26 4.36
N MET A 950 6.68 -19.32 3.17
CA MET A 950 5.67 -20.33 2.84
C MET A 950 6.19 -21.75 3.06
N VAL A 951 7.40 -22.06 2.58
CA VAL A 951 7.99 -23.40 2.76
C VAL A 951 8.34 -23.70 4.21
N LYS A 952 8.94 -22.73 4.92
CA LYS A 952 9.29 -22.88 6.34
C LYS A 952 8.07 -23.24 7.20
N TYR A 953 6.89 -22.72 6.87
CA TYR A 953 5.67 -22.90 7.66
C TYR A 953 4.59 -23.79 7.00
N GLY A 954 4.93 -24.60 5.99
CA GLY A 954 4.12 -25.79 5.63
C GLY A 954 3.80 -26.01 4.15
N PHE A 955 4.08 -25.05 3.26
CA PHE A 955 4.03 -25.31 1.82
C PHE A 955 5.17 -26.26 1.41
N THR A 956 4.92 -27.13 0.45
CA THR A 956 6.03 -27.76 -0.31
C THR A 956 6.68 -26.73 -1.23
N PRO A 957 7.97 -26.86 -1.58
CA PRO A 957 8.62 -25.95 -2.55
C PRO A 957 7.85 -25.84 -3.87
N ARG A 958 7.24 -26.93 -4.33
CA ARG A 958 6.39 -26.95 -5.53
C ARG A 958 5.11 -26.11 -5.36
N GLU A 959 4.39 -26.26 -4.25
CA GLU A 959 3.18 -25.46 -3.98
C GLU A 959 3.54 -23.97 -3.94
N ALA A 960 4.61 -23.60 -3.21
CA ALA A 960 5.10 -22.23 -3.12
C ALA A 960 5.49 -21.65 -4.50
N LEU A 961 6.30 -22.36 -5.30
CA LEU A 961 6.67 -21.91 -6.65
C LEU A 961 5.47 -21.77 -7.58
N THR A 962 4.43 -22.58 -7.40
CA THR A 962 3.21 -22.50 -8.22
C THR A 962 2.45 -21.19 -7.96
N THR A 963 2.49 -20.64 -6.74
CA THR A 963 1.87 -19.33 -6.43
C THR A 963 2.52 -18.20 -7.23
N ALA A 964 3.82 -18.26 -7.49
CA ALA A 964 4.60 -17.29 -8.26
C ALA A 964 4.72 -17.62 -9.77
N THR A 965 4.09 -18.68 -10.26
CA THR A 965 4.17 -19.10 -11.67
C THR A 965 2.80 -19.38 -12.26
N GLY A 966 2.33 -20.64 -12.22
CA GLY A 966 1.09 -21.07 -12.86
C GLY A 966 -0.17 -20.42 -12.28
N ASN A 967 -0.24 -20.26 -10.95
CA ASN A 967 -1.38 -19.60 -10.30
C ASN A 967 -1.41 -18.11 -10.60
N ALA A 968 -0.25 -17.44 -10.51
CA ALA A 968 -0.12 -16.04 -10.88
C ALA A 968 -0.54 -15.80 -12.34
N ALA A 969 -0.08 -16.64 -13.28
CA ALA A 969 -0.50 -16.57 -14.67
C ALA A 969 -2.02 -16.79 -14.83
N ARG A 970 -2.64 -17.65 -14.01
CA ARG A 970 -4.11 -17.84 -13.99
C ARG A 970 -4.83 -16.59 -13.50
N ALA A 971 -4.42 -16.00 -12.38
CA ALA A 971 -5.05 -14.79 -11.84
C ALA A 971 -5.01 -13.62 -12.84
N LEU A 972 -3.90 -13.47 -13.57
CA LEU A 972 -3.72 -12.48 -14.64
C LEU A 972 -4.49 -12.81 -15.95
N GLY A 973 -5.18 -13.95 -16.03
CA GLY A 973 -5.87 -14.39 -17.25
C GLY A 973 -4.89 -14.73 -18.39
N ARG A 974 -3.77 -15.38 -18.07
CA ARG A 974 -2.63 -15.68 -18.97
C ARG A 974 -2.07 -17.11 -18.82
N ARG A 975 -2.83 -18.05 -18.26
CA ARG A 975 -2.39 -19.46 -18.02
C ARG A 975 -1.84 -20.18 -19.27
N GLY A 976 -2.32 -19.84 -20.46
CA GLY A 976 -1.87 -20.41 -21.74
C GLY A 976 -0.66 -19.69 -22.35
N GLU A 977 -0.19 -18.60 -21.75
CA GLU A 977 0.88 -17.77 -22.30
C GLU A 977 2.07 -17.64 -21.34
N LEU A 978 1.83 -17.64 -20.03
CA LEU A 978 2.82 -17.42 -18.97
C LEU A 978 2.78 -18.54 -17.92
N GLY A 979 3.81 -18.62 -17.07
CA GLY A 979 3.83 -19.47 -15.88
C GLY A 979 4.09 -20.96 -16.13
N ALA A 980 4.59 -21.35 -17.32
CA ALA A 980 5.01 -22.72 -17.61
C ALA A 980 6.14 -22.76 -18.65
N VAL A 981 6.97 -23.81 -18.61
CA VAL A 981 7.95 -24.13 -19.66
C VAL A 981 7.34 -25.17 -20.60
N ALA A 982 6.47 -24.72 -21.51
CA ALA A 982 5.71 -25.61 -22.39
C ALA A 982 5.54 -25.00 -23.80
N PRO A 983 5.34 -25.84 -24.84
CA PRO A 983 5.03 -25.36 -26.19
C PRO A 983 3.84 -24.39 -26.21
N GLY A 984 4.00 -23.27 -26.92
CA GLY A 984 2.99 -22.22 -27.04
C GLY A 984 3.19 -21.07 -26.04
N HIS A 985 3.79 -21.32 -24.87
CA HIS A 985 4.08 -20.29 -23.88
C HIS A 985 5.15 -19.30 -24.37
N LEU A 986 5.10 -18.08 -23.86
CA LEU A 986 6.17 -17.10 -24.01
C LEU A 986 7.43 -17.63 -23.31
N ALA A 987 8.59 -17.37 -23.91
CA ALA A 987 9.88 -17.72 -23.31
C ALA A 987 10.24 -16.74 -22.20
N ASP A 988 9.48 -16.81 -21.11
CA ASP A 988 9.74 -16.17 -19.83
C ASP A 988 10.35 -17.22 -18.91
N LEU A 989 11.66 -17.20 -18.81
CA LEU A 989 12.44 -18.28 -18.19
C LEU A 989 13.40 -17.70 -17.16
N VAL A 990 13.63 -18.44 -16.09
CA VAL A 990 14.68 -18.17 -15.12
C VAL A 990 15.64 -19.35 -15.08
N CYS A 991 16.94 -19.07 -15.11
CA CYS A 991 18.01 -20.08 -14.99
C CYS A 991 18.71 -19.88 -13.65
N VAL A 992 18.61 -20.87 -12.77
CA VAL A 992 19.14 -20.80 -11.40
C VAL A 992 20.18 -21.89 -11.13
N GLU A 993 21.08 -21.64 -10.20
CA GLU A 993 21.92 -22.69 -9.61
C GLU A 993 21.12 -23.49 -8.57
N GLY A 994 21.32 -24.81 -8.54
CA GLY A 994 20.62 -25.71 -7.61
C GLY A 994 19.24 -26.16 -8.08
N ASP A 995 18.48 -26.79 -7.18
CA ASP A 995 17.17 -27.40 -7.44
C ASP A 995 16.09 -26.80 -6.52
N PRO A 996 15.30 -25.82 -7.02
CA PRO A 996 14.24 -25.19 -6.23
C PRO A 996 13.12 -26.11 -5.75
N LEU A 997 12.98 -27.34 -6.28
CA LEU A 997 11.99 -28.30 -5.80
C LEU A 997 12.47 -29.04 -4.55
N ARG A 998 13.78 -29.07 -4.30
CA ARG A 998 14.40 -29.65 -3.11
C ARG A 998 14.75 -28.61 -2.06
N ASP A 999 15.27 -27.47 -2.50
CA ASP A 999 15.64 -26.35 -1.65
C ASP A 999 15.11 -25.06 -2.26
N ILE A 1000 14.09 -24.47 -1.64
CA ILE A 1000 13.44 -23.26 -2.15
C ILE A 1000 14.39 -22.07 -2.22
N THR A 1001 15.47 -22.04 -1.44
CA THR A 1001 16.45 -20.94 -1.47
C THR A 1001 17.17 -20.85 -2.82
N ALA A 1002 17.29 -21.98 -3.54
CA ALA A 1002 17.87 -22.04 -4.88
C ALA A 1002 17.09 -21.21 -5.91
N ALA A 1003 15.80 -20.91 -5.67
CA ALA A 1003 15.01 -20.05 -6.56
C ALA A 1003 15.62 -18.64 -6.71
N ALA A 1004 16.32 -18.16 -5.68
CA ALA A 1004 17.00 -16.86 -5.67
C ALA A 1004 18.36 -16.88 -6.38
N ALA A 1005 18.94 -18.06 -6.64
CA ALA A 1005 20.28 -18.22 -7.20
C ALA A 1005 20.31 -18.02 -8.73
N VAL A 1006 19.66 -16.96 -9.20
CA VAL A 1006 19.52 -16.62 -10.63
C VAL A 1006 20.88 -16.28 -11.24
N ARG A 1007 21.12 -16.82 -12.43
CA ARG A 1007 22.29 -16.50 -13.28
C ARG A 1007 21.90 -15.87 -14.60
N ARG A 1008 20.74 -16.26 -15.14
CA ARG A 1008 20.16 -15.69 -16.35
C ARG A 1008 18.65 -15.63 -16.23
N VAL A 1009 18.06 -14.66 -16.92
CA VAL A 1009 16.62 -14.47 -17.02
C VAL A 1009 16.28 -14.15 -18.46
N MET A 1010 15.13 -14.64 -18.94
CA MET A 1010 14.63 -14.38 -20.28
C MET A 1010 13.23 -13.78 -20.19
N VAL A 1011 12.98 -12.71 -20.96
CA VAL A 1011 11.65 -12.12 -21.12
C VAL A 1011 11.29 -12.12 -22.59
N GLY A 1012 10.30 -12.93 -22.97
CA GLY A 1012 9.81 -13.03 -24.36
C GLY A 1012 10.88 -13.45 -25.35
N GLY A 1013 11.80 -14.32 -24.95
CA GLY A 1013 12.92 -14.76 -25.78
C GLY A 1013 14.16 -13.86 -25.74
N ILE A 1014 14.11 -12.72 -25.05
CA ILE A 1014 15.25 -11.83 -24.86
C ILE A 1014 15.98 -12.25 -23.59
N ASP A 1015 17.21 -12.73 -23.73
CA ASP A 1015 18.07 -13.23 -22.64
C ASP A 1015 18.87 -12.09 -22.00
N HIS A 1016 18.98 -12.15 -20.68
CA HIS A 1016 19.80 -11.28 -19.85
C HIS A 1016 20.58 -12.12 -18.85
N SER A 1017 21.89 -11.93 -18.80
CA SER A 1017 22.72 -12.45 -17.71
C SER A 1017 22.74 -11.48 -16.53
N VAL A 1018 22.90 -11.99 -15.30
CA VAL A 1018 23.04 -11.14 -14.11
C VAL A 1018 24.19 -10.12 -14.27
N PRO A 1019 25.40 -10.50 -14.75
CA PRO A 1019 26.45 -9.52 -15.00
C PRO A 1019 26.06 -8.36 -15.93
N GLU A 1020 25.27 -8.61 -16.98
CA GLU A 1020 24.78 -7.54 -17.89
C GLU A 1020 23.78 -6.61 -17.19
N LEU A 1021 22.93 -7.15 -16.30
CA LEU A 1021 21.99 -6.35 -15.51
C LEU A 1021 22.72 -5.45 -14.52
N LEU A 1022 23.82 -5.92 -13.92
CA LEU A 1022 24.64 -5.17 -12.96
C LEU A 1022 25.59 -4.16 -13.63
N ALA A 1023 25.99 -4.39 -14.88
CA ALA A 1023 27.04 -3.62 -15.55
C ALA A 1023 26.88 -2.09 -15.49
N PRO A 1024 25.69 -1.50 -15.68
CA PRO A 1024 25.53 -0.04 -15.61
C PRO A 1024 25.83 0.57 -14.23
N PHE A 1025 25.77 -0.24 -13.16
CA PHE A 1025 25.87 0.23 -11.78
C PHE A 1025 27.05 -0.36 -10.99
N ARG A 1026 27.72 -1.42 -11.50
CA ARG A 1026 29.00 -1.92 -10.96
C ARG A 1026 30.12 -0.89 -11.08
N ALA A 1027 30.08 -0.07 -12.12
CA ALA A 1027 31.11 0.89 -12.42
C ALA A 1027 30.80 2.28 -11.83
N SER A 1028 30.85 2.42 -10.51
CA SER A 1028 31.31 3.68 -9.90
C SER A 1028 32.79 3.97 -10.24
N GLY A 1029 33.45 3.07 -10.97
CA GLY A 1029 34.72 3.24 -11.68
C GLY A 1029 34.65 3.91 -13.07
N THR A 1030 33.51 4.45 -13.52
CA THR A 1030 33.44 5.25 -14.76
C THR A 1030 33.93 6.68 -14.63
N ARG A 1031 34.63 7.07 -13.55
CA ARG A 1031 35.42 8.32 -13.56
C ARG A 1031 36.26 8.42 -14.84
N LYS A 1032 36.90 7.33 -15.29
CA LYS A 1032 37.75 7.34 -16.50
C LYS A 1032 37.02 7.31 -17.85
N ALA A 1033 35.75 6.91 -17.90
CA ALA A 1033 34.94 6.93 -19.13
C ALA A 1033 34.14 8.23 -19.25
N MET A 1034 33.62 8.73 -18.12
CA MET A 1034 33.01 10.06 -18.00
C MET A 1034 34.06 11.16 -18.23
N GLU A 1035 35.29 11.03 -17.70
CA GLU A 1035 36.40 11.95 -18.00
C GLU A 1035 36.70 12.02 -19.51
N ARG A 1036 36.52 10.93 -20.27
CA ARG A 1036 36.73 10.94 -21.73
C ARG A 1036 35.59 11.60 -22.50
N GLN A 1037 34.34 11.49 -22.05
CA GLN A 1037 33.20 12.19 -22.66
C GLN A 1037 33.12 13.67 -22.23
N GLU A 1038 33.52 13.99 -20.99
CA GLU A 1038 33.65 15.35 -20.46
C GLU A 1038 34.89 16.08 -21.01
N SER A 1039 35.92 15.35 -21.50
CA SER A 1039 37.12 15.98 -22.09
C SER A 1039 36.88 16.68 -23.44
N GLY A 1040 35.69 16.55 -24.05
CA GLY A 1040 35.30 17.29 -25.26
C GLY A 1040 34.65 18.65 -25.00
N ALA A 1041 34.25 18.96 -23.77
CA ALA A 1041 33.70 20.26 -23.38
C ALA A 1041 33.97 20.47 -21.89
N GLY A 1042 34.92 21.35 -21.54
CA GLY A 1042 35.37 21.55 -20.17
C GLY A 1042 34.23 21.85 -19.19
N ALA A 1043 33.83 20.86 -18.40
CA ALA A 1043 32.91 21.04 -17.29
C ALA A 1043 33.15 19.96 -16.21
N ARG A 1044 34.15 20.18 -15.33
CA ARG A 1044 34.18 19.47 -14.05
C ARG A 1044 32.90 19.84 -13.28
N ALA A 1045 32.14 18.85 -12.82
CA ALA A 1045 31.02 19.09 -11.91
C ALA A 1045 31.51 19.88 -10.69
N ALA A 1046 30.81 20.96 -10.33
CA ALA A 1046 31.08 21.66 -9.08
C ALA A 1046 30.60 20.78 -7.93
N VAL A 1047 31.49 20.42 -7.00
CA VAL A 1047 31.11 19.75 -5.76
C VAL A 1047 30.12 20.65 -5.03
N ASN A 1048 28.88 20.18 -4.82
CA ASN A 1048 27.86 21.00 -4.17
C ASN A 1048 28.26 21.32 -2.73
N ARG A 1049 28.08 22.58 -2.31
CA ARG A 1049 28.29 22.99 -0.92
C ARG A 1049 26.98 22.91 -0.15
N VAL A 1050 26.85 21.91 0.72
CA VAL A 1050 25.70 21.80 1.64
C VAL A 1050 25.79 22.90 2.69
N ARG A 1051 24.74 23.74 2.78
CA ARG A 1051 24.58 24.78 3.80
C ARG A 1051 23.82 24.24 5.00
N SER A 1052 23.86 24.98 6.11
CA SER A 1052 22.98 24.73 7.25
C SER A 1052 21.52 24.74 6.80
N ALA A 1053 20.72 23.87 7.40
CA ALA A 1053 19.29 23.82 7.15
C ALA A 1053 18.62 25.16 7.49
N ALA A 1054 17.60 25.53 6.74
CA ALA A 1054 16.78 26.72 7.03
C ALA A 1054 15.83 26.42 8.21
N PRO A 1055 15.26 27.44 8.90
CA PRO A 1055 14.39 27.21 10.05
C PRO A 1055 13.20 26.27 9.76
N GLY A 1056 12.62 26.34 8.56
CA GLY A 1056 11.50 25.47 8.15
C GLY A 1056 11.88 24.01 7.92
N ALA A 1057 13.17 23.67 7.96
CA ALA A 1057 13.66 22.30 7.82
C ALA A 1057 13.65 21.51 9.14
N GLU A 1058 13.41 22.17 10.26
CA GLU A 1058 13.22 21.52 11.55
C GLU A 1058 11.75 21.09 11.70
N PRO A 1059 11.46 19.84 12.10
CA PRO A 1059 10.10 19.43 12.43
C PRO A 1059 9.53 20.31 13.54
N ASP A 1060 8.36 20.90 13.32
CA ASP A 1060 7.70 21.67 14.37
C ASP A 1060 6.83 20.78 15.28
N GLY A 1061 6.56 21.25 16.51
CA GLY A 1061 5.69 20.54 17.45
C GLY A 1061 4.20 20.62 17.09
N LYS A 1062 3.80 21.50 16.17
CA LYS A 1062 2.39 21.76 15.80
C LYS A 1062 1.86 20.73 14.81
N HIS A 1063 2.73 20.25 13.92
CA HIS A 1063 2.44 19.28 12.89
C HIS A 1063 3.11 17.95 13.28
N TYR A 1064 2.52 17.23 14.24
CA TYR A 1064 3.08 15.97 14.77
C TYR A 1064 3.41 14.94 13.68
N TRP A 1065 2.74 15.00 12.52
CA TRP A 1065 2.97 14.12 11.38
C TRP A 1065 4.20 14.49 10.52
N HIS A 1066 4.93 15.56 10.86
CA HIS A 1066 6.23 15.90 10.26
C HIS A 1066 7.39 15.17 10.93
N ARG A 1067 7.13 14.52 12.07
CA ARG A 1067 8.14 13.74 12.75
C ARG A 1067 8.50 12.51 11.92
N SER A 1068 9.81 12.24 11.82
CA SER A 1068 10.32 10.91 12.14
C SER A 1068 9.48 9.70 11.70
N GLU A 1069 8.78 9.24 12.70
CA GLU A 1069 7.99 8.05 12.76
C GLU A 1069 6.78 8.04 11.81
N TRP A 1070 6.28 9.20 11.36
CA TRP A 1070 5.15 9.26 10.41
C TRP A 1070 5.59 9.04 8.95
N ARG A 1071 6.90 9.03 8.67
CA ARG A 1071 7.46 8.83 7.33
C ARG A 1071 7.45 7.38 6.86
N HIS A 1072 7.50 6.43 7.80
CA HIS A 1072 7.65 5.00 7.52
C HIS A 1072 6.35 4.20 7.68
N GLN A 1073 5.19 4.87 7.65
CA GLN A 1073 3.92 4.19 7.80
C GLN A 1073 3.61 3.35 6.56
N GLY A 1074 3.64 2.03 6.74
CA GLY A 1074 3.10 1.07 5.80
C GLY A 1074 1.57 1.14 5.76
N CYS A 1075 0.96 0.67 4.68
CA CYS A 1075 -0.49 0.68 4.57
C CYS A 1075 -1.18 -0.35 5.51
N CYS A 1076 -0.48 -1.43 5.87
CA CYS A 1076 -1.19 -2.68 6.20
C CYS A 1076 -0.87 -3.34 7.55
N ARG A 1077 -0.03 -2.81 8.44
CA ARG A 1077 0.06 -3.33 9.82
C ARG A 1077 -0.14 -2.18 10.82
N PRO A 1078 -1.13 -2.27 11.73
CA PRO A 1078 -1.28 -1.28 12.78
C PRO A 1078 -0.01 -1.27 13.65
N ARG A 1079 0.32 -0.09 14.19
CA ARG A 1079 1.36 0.05 15.21
C ARG A 1079 0.83 -0.41 16.56
#